data_AF-A0AAD4HWM5-F1
#
_entry.id   AF-A0AAD4HWM5-F1
#
_cell.length_a   1.000
_cell.length_b   1.000
_cell.length_c   1.000
_cell.angle_alpha   90.00
_cell.angle_beta   90.00
_cell.angle_gamma   90.00
#
_symmetry.space_group_name_H-M   'P 1'
#
loop_
_entity.id
_entity.type
_entity.pdbx_description
1 polymer ?
#
loop_
_entity_poly.entity_id
_entity_poly.type
_entity_poly.pdbx_seq_one_letter_code
_entity_poly.pdbx_strand_id
1 'polypeptide(L)'
;MDSHDDGTARALEPGELVKDGYFTLFESVGALEVMDPKMDSGCLAPGESLDEDYDVTRPLLPSEVVGIIDQLLSLEMAWHLGYPLSQTLFTSVYIEKMLQSPPETIQDADFIKGHAANAPRDVMHGALRAYCLGVVKACCYVNERIKYEHSYEEEDFVTNTYNRTLLENIDRYEIRDEIMEARKAIHDLRHTLSDEMADALGFRLELRTAFLRAIELTELRSDPESLSLPWSQMQGVWEVINKTRHLGKPVPEAFSTKIQRRLASTMPPRPIVQLSPEETHEHFKKLIADGINVLNVLNYSDSQSLLNFVLTFQAQKPQPLVFIRALLQNFLFNDMVILGRLSIRQVLDDDLSIVVLPSSLLLDPANDDVEAPHHPRYGIAHQMELFRQRAAQSYLDIFRAFCQNRCRVRRTLFHSLQDWETVQIDAEEIDQLLQLQTEEQPLVYPPNSAAAPSHSLPLSSWAYHYKLRLMEWTVQLGFELDIYQPDELAGMYWYLSHLAHTRAQHLARIQFFSSSSSSSSKPPSTTPPTPPSLTPQQTRSQSYLHLAHLEATTTSHLAAALSALYTALLRLKLIAPPPRPYSTDPLRYQVRMKPFAAIGLPVLPSFDHFTTAVARPDVPTTALLDGAARSAALARQGLEALGKMGEAEGM
;
A
#
# COMPACT_ATOMS: atom_id res chain seq x y z
N MET A 1 -5.74 26.45 -50.48
CA MET A 1 -7.16 26.57 -50.10
C MET A 1 -7.31 27.72 -49.10
N ASP A 2 -6.41 28.71 -49.15
CA ASP A 2 -6.04 29.56 -48.00
C ASP A 2 -6.51 31.02 -48.12
N SER A 3 -7.33 31.36 -49.12
CA SER A 3 -7.79 32.75 -49.32
C SER A 3 -9.15 33.06 -48.72
N HIS A 4 -9.90 32.05 -48.24
CA HIS A 4 -11.23 32.25 -47.65
C HIS A 4 -11.25 32.22 -46.11
N ASP A 5 -10.36 31.47 -45.45
CA ASP A 5 -10.35 31.40 -43.96
C ASP A 5 -9.85 32.68 -43.29
N ASP A 6 -8.92 33.38 -43.92
CA ASP A 6 -8.30 34.61 -43.38
C ASP A 6 -9.31 35.78 -43.30
N GLY A 7 -10.38 35.76 -44.09
CA GLY A 7 -11.44 36.78 -44.05
C GLY A 7 -12.39 36.64 -42.85
N THR A 8 -12.68 35.41 -42.43
CA THR A 8 -13.63 35.10 -41.34
C THR A 8 -12.97 35.23 -39.97
N ALA A 9 -11.71 34.81 -39.83
CA ALA A 9 -10.95 35.00 -38.60
C ALA A 9 -10.70 36.49 -38.29
N ARG A 10 -10.52 37.33 -39.32
CA ARG A 10 -10.39 38.80 -39.19
C ARG A 10 -11.67 39.52 -38.78
N ALA A 11 -12.83 38.85 -38.83
CA ALA A 11 -14.10 39.40 -38.39
C ALA A 11 -14.35 39.20 -36.88
N LEU A 12 -13.50 38.43 -36.19
CA LEU A 12 -13.56 38.22 -34.74
C LEU A 12 -12.80 39.32 -34.01
N GLU A 13 -13.40 39.85 -32.95
CA GLU A 13 -12.74 40.83 -32.06
C GLU A 13 -11.80 40.11 -31.07
N PRO A 14 -10.73 40.79 -30.59
CA PRO A 14 -9.86 40.22 -29.57
C PRO A 14 -10.63 39.76 -28.32
N GLY A 15 -10.52 38.48 -27.98
CA GLY A 15 -11.24 37.85 -26.86
C GLY A 15 -12.45 37.00 -27.30
N GLU A 16 -12.83 37.03 -28.58
CA GLU A 16 -13.84 36.14 -29.13
C GLU A 16 -13.25 34.78 -29.52
N LEU A 17 -14.02 33.72 -29.26
CA LEU A 17 -13.66 32.34 -29.58
C LEU A 17 -14.87 31.64 -30.19
N VAL A 18 -14.72 31.13 -31.40
CA VAL A 18 -15.71 30.27 -32.04
C VAL A 18 -15.44 28.84 -31.61
N LYS A 19 -16.38 28.27 -30.84
CA LYS A 19 -16.35 26.88 -30.40
C LYS A 19 -17.77 26.33 -30.36
N ASP A 20 -17.88 25.01 -30.26
CA ASP A 20 -19.15 24.38 -29.93
C ASP A 20 -19.68 24.86 -28.56
N GLY A 21 -21.01 24.87 -28.40
CA GLY A 21 -21.66 25.31 -27.17
C GLY A 21 -21.30 24.45 -25.95
N TYR A 22 -21.10 23.15 -26.14
CA TYR A 22 -20.79 22.17 -25.10
C TYR A 22 -19.30 22.01 -24.85
N PHE A 23 -18.43 22.33 -25.82
CA PHE A 23 -16.98 22.29 -25.64
C PHE A 23 -16.54 23.29 -24.57
N THR A 24 -15.82 22.84 -23.54
CA THR A 24 -15.31 23.74 -22.50
C THR A 24 -13.84 24.06 -22.76
N LEU A 25 -13.42 25.30 -22.47
CA LEU A 25 -12.01 25.67 -22.62
C LEU A 25 -11.08 24.88 -21.68
N PHE A 26 -11.61 24.31 -20.59
CA PHE A 26 -10.86 23.40 -19.74
C PHE A 26 -10.41 22.13 -20.47
N GLU A 27 -11.24 21.61 -21.39
CA GLU A 27 -10.88 20.43 -22.22
C GLU A 27 -9.70 20.72 -23.15
N SER A 28 -9.52 21.98 -23.57
CA SER A 28 -8.39 22.39 -24.43
C SER A 28 -7.04 22.42 -23.72
N VAL A 29 -6.99 22.39 -22.37
CA VAL A 29 -5.73 22.46 -21.60
C VAL A 29 -4.84 21.24 -21.84
N GLY A 30 -5.42 20.10 -22.23
CA GLY A 30 -4.69 18.88 -22.58
C GLY A 30 -4.34 18.74 -24.07
N ALA A 31 -4.60 19.76 -24.91
CA ALA A 31 -4.35 19.67 -26.34
C ALA A 31 -2.86 19.65 -26.68
N LEU A 32 -2.50 18.89 -27.72
CA LEU A 32 -1.17 18.91 -28.31
C LEU A 32 -1.05 20.02 -29.35
N GLU A 33 0.09 20.70 -29.37
CA GLU A 33 0.40 21.75 -30.35
C GLU A 33 1.30 21.18 -31.45
N VAL A 34 0.79 21.12 -32.68
CA VAL A 34 1.54 20.65 -33.85
C VAL A 34 2.64 21.66 -34.18
N MET A 35 3.82 21.18 -34.60
CA MET A 35 5.04 21.96 -34.84
C MET A 35 5.73 22.52 -33.59
N ASP A 36 5.24 22.25 -32.38
CA ASP A 36 5.99 22.52 -31.15
C ASP A 36 6.94 21.34 -30.86
N PRO A 37 8.27 21.54 -30.79
CA PRO A 37 9.23 20.44 -30.60
C PRO A 37 9.09 19.65 -29.29
N LYS A 38 8.38 20.19 -28.29
CA LYS A 38 8.12 19.53 -27.00
C LYS A 38 6.78 18.81 -26.98
N MET A 39 5.78 19.28 -27.72
CA MET A 39 4.41 18.74 -27.71
C MET A 39 4.13 17.81 -28.90
N ASP A 40 4.78 18.03 -30.04
CA ASP A 40 4.58 17.27 -31.27
C ASP A 40 5.67 16.21 -31.44
N SER A 41 5.30 14.95 -31.25
CA SER A 41 6.20 13.82 -31.49
C SER A 41 6.61 13.69 -32.96
N GLY A 42 5.83 14.22 -33.91
CA GLY A 42 6.13 14.27 -35.34
C GLY A 42 7.02 15.44 -35.77
N CYS A 43 7.34 16.39 -34.88
CA CYS A 43 8.18 17.54 -35.20
C CYS A 43 9.68 17.14 -35.18
N LEU A 44 10.22 16.83 -36.36
CA LEU A 44 11.60 16.38 -36.54
C LEU A 44 12.60 17.54 -36.48
N ALA A 45 13.72 17.33 -35.79
CA ALA A 45 14.87 18.23 -35.90
C ALA A 45 15.49 18.12 -37.32
N PRO A 46 16.16 19.17 -37.83
CA PRO A 46 16.83 19.11 -39.12
C PRO A 46 17.83 17.93 -39.21
N GLY A 47 17.59 17.00 -40.13
CA GLY A 47 18.42 15.81 -40.35
C GLY A 47 17.94 14.54 -39.63
N GLU A 48 16.84 14.59 -38.88
CA GLU A 48 16.27 13.43 -38.19
C GLU A 48 15.32 12.63 -39.11
N SER A 49 15.43 11.29 -39.09
CA SER A 49 14.55 10.37 -39.82
C SER A 49 13.36 9.90 -38.95
N LEU A 50 12.24 9.57 -39.61
CA LEU A 50 11.08 8.92 -38.99
C LEU A 50 11.36 7.46 -38.60
N ASP A 51 12.24 6.79 -39.32
CA ASP A 51 12.55 5.38 -39.14
C ASP A 51 13.69 5.16 -38.14
N GLU A 52 13.67 3.98 -37.51
CA GLU A 52 14.78 3.52 -36.69
C GLU A 52 15.92 3.08 -37.59
N ASP A 53 17.11 3.60 -37.32
CA ASP A 53 18.31 3.32 -38.12
C ASP A 53 19.03 2.04 -37.66
N TYR A 54 18.59 1.43 -36.55
CA TYR A 54 19.20 0.24 -35.96
C TYR A 54 18.68 -1.06 -36.58
N ASP A 55 19.61 -1.86 -37.13
CA ASP A 55 19.33 -3.17 -37.71
C ASP A 55 19.39 -4.29 -36.65
N VAL A 56 18.23 -4.85 -36.33
CA VAL A 56 18.08 -5.97 -35.36
C VAL A 56 18.62 -7.31 -35.89
N THR A 57 18.95 -7.41 -37.18
CA THR A 57 19.48 -8.65 -37.79
C THR A 57 21.01 -8.73 -37.79
N ARG A 58 21.69 -7.65 -37.39
CA ARG A 58 23.15 -7.63 -37.31
C ARG A 58 23.64 -8.68 -36.30
N PRO A 59 24.75 -9.38 -36.57
CA PRO A 59 25.39 -10.25 -35.59
C PRO A 59 25.68 -9.51 -34.28
N LEU A 60 25.36 -10.14 -33.15
CA LEU A 60 25.61 -9.61 -31.81
C LEU A 60 26.77 -10.35 -31.16
N LEU A 61 27.64 -9.59 -30.50
CA LEU A 61 28.63 -10.19 -29.60
C LEU A 61 27.96 -10.65 -28.31
N PRO A 62 28.49 -11.68 -27.61
CA PRO A 62 28.00 -12.09 -26.30
C PRO A 62 27.93 -10.93 -25.29
N SER A 63 28.96 -10.08 -25.27
CA SER A 63 29.00 -8.89 -24.41
C SER A 63 27.94 -7.85 -24.80
N GLU A 64 27.56 -7.74 -26.07
CA GLU A 64 26.49 -6.84 -26.52
C GLU A 64 25.12 -7.35 -26.08
N VAL A 65 24.87 -8.66 -26.12
CA VAL A 65 23.64 -9.26 -25.58
C VAL A 65 23.53 -9.00 -24.07
N VAL A 66 24.62 -9.19 -23.32
CA VAL A 66 24.67 -8.84 -21.89
C VAL A 66 24.35 -7.37 -21.67
N GLY A 67 24.95 -6.46 -22.44
CA GLY A 67 24.72 -5.01 -22.32
C GLY A 67 23.28 -4.59 -22.65
N ILE A 68 22.67 -5.18 -23.68
CA ILE A 68 21.27 -4.95 -24.05
C ILE A 68 20.34 -5.44 -22.93
N ILE A 69 20.58 -6.64 -22.40
CA ILE A 69 19.78 -7.19 -21.31
C ILE A 69 19.92 -6.35 -20.04
N ASP A 70 21.12 -5.88 -19.70
CA ASP A 70 21.33 -5.04 -18.51
C ASP A 70 20.63 -3.68 -18.61
N GLN A 71 20.54 -3.12 -19.83
CA GLN A 71 19.72 -1.94 -20.08
C GLN A 71 18.22 -2.26 -19.95
N LEU A 72 17.76 -3.41 -20.47
CA LEU A 72 16.37 -3.86 -20.30
C LEU A 72 15.99 -4.08 -18.83
N LEU A 73 16.88 -4.67 -18.02
CA LEU A 73 16.69 -4.80 -16.57
C LEU A 73 16.50 -3.43 -15.91
N SER A 74 17.33 -2.45 -16.30
CA SER A 74 17.24 -1.09 -15.76
C SER A 74 15.93 -0.41 -16.16
N LEU A 75 15.46 -0.61 -17.40
CA LEU A 75 14.18 -0.09 -17.89
C LEU A 75 12.98 -0.82 -17.27
N GLU A 76 13.06 -2.13 -17.04
CA GLU A 76 12.07 -2.91 -16.29
C GLU A 76 11.93 -2.35 -14.88
N MET A 77 13.05 -2.08 -14.21
CA MET A 77 13.00 -1.52 -12.86
C MET A 77 12.43 -0.09 -12.85
N ALA A 78 12.78 0.74 -13.84
CA ALA A 78 12.15 2.04 -14.01
C ALA A 78 10.62 1.90 -14.17
N TRP A 79 10.15 0.92 -14.93
CA TRP A 79 8.73 0.66 -15.05
C TRP A 79 8.11 0.25 -13.70
N HIS A 80 8.75 -0.63 -12.93
CA HIS A 80 8.31 -0.98 -11.57
C HIS A 80 8.25 0.21 -10.59
N LEU A 81 9.04 1.27 -10.84
CA LEU A 81 9.00 2.53 -10.09
C LEU A 81 7.87 3.48 -10.55
N GLY A 82 7.04 3.08 -11.53
CA GLY A 82 5.87 3.82 -11.98
C GLY A 82 6.07 4.64 -13.26
N TYR A 83 7.25 4.60 -13.89
CA TYR A 83 7.45 5.26 -15.18
C TYR A 83 6.73 4.50 -16.30
N PRO A 84 6.13 5.18 -17.30
CA PRO A 84 5.34 4.53 -18.33
C PRO A 84 6.21 3.70 -19.29
N LEU A 85 5.59 2.66 -19.88
CA LEU A 85 6.25 1.77 -20.84
C LEU A 85 6.89 2.50 -22.03
N SER A 86 6.29 3.62 -22.45
CA SER A 86 6.80 4.49 -23.54
C SER A 86 8.17 5.09 -23.26
N GLN A 87 8.53 5.33 -22.00
CA GLN A 87 9.84 5.85 -21.59
C GLN A 87 10.78 4.76 -21.09
N THR A 88 10.32 3.50 -21.03
CA THR A 88 11.05 2.37 -20.47
C THR A 88 11.17 1.24 -21.50
N LEU A 89 10.48 0.12 -21.34
CA LEU A 89 10.68 -1.09 -22.16
C LEU A 89 10.29 -0.91 -23.63
N PHE A 90 9.30 -0.06 -23.94
CA PHE A 90 8.93 0.26 -25.33
C PHE A 90 9.89 1.23 -26.02
N THR A 91 11.03 1.53 -25.39
CA THR A 91 12.15 2.19 -26.06
C THR A 91 13.07 1.18 -26.74
N SER A 92 12.97 -0.12 -26.44
CA SER A 92 13.80 -1.15 -27.07
C SER A 92 13.34 -1.45 -28.50
N VAL A 93 14.24 -1.31 -29.47
CA VAL A 93 13.98 -1.63 -30.88
C VAL A 93 13.66 -3.12 -31.05
N TYR A 94 14.28 -4.00 -30.26
CA TYR A 94 13.99 -5.44 -30.28
C TYR A 94 12.56 -5.75 -29.81
N ILE A 95 12.10 -5.14 -28.71
CA ILE A 95 10.74 -5.32 -28.22
C ILE A 95 9.72 -4.70 -29.20
N GLU A 96 10.01 -3.53 -29.76
CA GLU A 96 9.15 -2.92 -30.79
C GLU A 96 8.97 -3.83 -31.99
N LYS A 97 10.05 -4.39 -32.54
CA LYS A 97 9.98 -5.29 -33.69
C LYS A 97 9.26 -6.60 -33.39
N MET A 98 9.42 -7.12 -32.17
CA MET A 98 8.70 -8.30 -31.70
C MET A 98 7.19 -8.04 -31.67
N LEU A 99 6.76 -6.87 -31.16
CA LEU A 99 5.36 -6.53 -30.90
C LEU A 99 4.69 -5.69 -32.00
N GLN A 100 5.44 -5.30 -33.05
CA GLN A 100 4.95 -4.42 -34.13
C GLN A 100 3.70 -4.99 -34.79
N SER A 101 3.73 -6.30 -35.07
CA SER A 101 2.56 -7.10 -35.44
C SER A 101 2.19 -7.95 -34.22
N PRO A 102 0.94 -7.90 -33.73
CA PRO A 102 0.53 -8.68 -32.56
C PRO A 102 0.78 -10.18 -32.80
N PRO A 103 1.69 -10.82 -32.05
CA PRO A 103 1.97 -12.24 -32.25
C PRO A 103 0.83 -13.09 -31.68
N GLU A 104 0.36 -14.06 -32.47
CA GLU A 104 -0.64 -15.04 -32.01
C GLU A 104 0.02 -16.31 -31.47
N THR A 105 1.18 -16.68 -32.03
CA THR A 105 1.96 -17.84 -31.60
C THR A 105 3.33 -17.43 -31.08
N ILE A 106 4.01 -18.34 -30.37
CA ILE A 106 5.39 -18.11 -29.93
C ILE A 106 6.34 -17.89 -31.10
N GLN A 107 6.12 -18.54 -32.24
CA GLN A 107 6.95 -18.35 -33.44
C GLN A 107 6.79 -16.95 -34.05
N ASP A 108 5.59 -16.36 -33.98
CA ASP A 108 5.33 -15.00 -34.48
C ASP A 108 5.98 -13.91 -33.61
N ALA A 109 6.17 -14.22 -32.32
CA ALA A 109 6.81 -13.36 -31.34
C ALA A 109 8.34 -13.30 -31.54
N ASP A 110 8.74 -12.69 -32.65
CA ASP A 110 10.13 -12.55 -33.07
C ASP A 110 10.40 -11.15 -33.63
N PHE A 111 11.57 -10.61 -33.29
CA PHE A 111 12.06 -9.35 -33.84
C PHE A 111 12.72 -9.53 -35.22
N ILE A 112 13.09 -10.76 -35.61
CA ILE A 112 13.52 -11.09 -36.97
C ILE A 112 12.32 -11.70 -37.73
N LYS A 113 11.67 -10.90 -38.57
CA LYS A 113 10.50 -11.37 -39.34
C LYS A 113 10.91 -12.34 -40.45
N GLY A 114 10.08 -13.37 -40.67
CA GLY A 114 10.27 -14.35 -41.76
C GLY A 114 11.32 -15.42 -41.48
N HIS A 115 11.81 -15.55 -40.25
CA HIS A 115 12.66 -16.67 -39.86
C HIS A 115 11.83 -17.96 -39.85
N ALA A 116 12.18 -18.92 -40.70
CA ALA A 116 11.48 -20.20 -40.75
C ALA A 116 11.70 -20.98 -39.45
N ALA A 117 10.65 -21.62 -38.93
CA ALA A 117 10.69 -22.36 -37.66
C ALA A 117 11.81 -23.43 -37.56
N ASN A 118 12.29 -23.94 -38.70
CA ASN A 118 13.33 -24.97 -38.78
C ASN A 118 14.71 -24.42 -39.17
N ALA A 119 14.87 -23.11 -39.38
CA ALA A 119 16.15 -22.52 -39.72
C ALA A 119 17.03 -22.42 -38.45
N PRO A 120 18.34 -22.70 -38.54
CA PRO A 120 19.23 -22.52 -37.41
C PRO A 120 19.30 -21.03 -37.04
N ARG A 121 18.94 -20.71 -35.79
CA ARG A 121 19.06 -19.36 -35.24
C ARG A 121 20.44 -19.18 -34.64
N ASP A 122 21.01 -18.00 -34.85
CA ASP A 122 22.19 -17.57 -34.11
C ASP A 122 21.91 -17.56 -32.59
N VAL A 123 22.82 -18.11 -31.80
CA VAL A 123 22.61 -18.37 -30.37
C VAL A 123 22.43 -17.06 -29.60
N MET A 124 23.10 -15.99 -30.00
CA MET A 124 23.00 -14.68 -29.35
C MET A 124 21.63 -14.04 -29.59
N HIS A 125 21.12 -14.12 -30.82
CA HIS A 125 19.76 -13.72 -31.13
C HIS A 125 18.70 -14.60 -30.42
N GLY A 126 18.95 -15.90 -30.32
CA GLY A 126 18.08 -16.83 -29.58
C GLY A 126 18.00 -16.46 -28.10
N ALA A 127 19.13 -16.21 -27.46
CA ALA A 127 19.21 -15.76 -26.08
C ALA A 127 18.49 -14.42 -25.85
N LEU A 128 18.74 -13.42 -26.70
CA LEU A 128 18.07 -12.13 -26.59
C LEU A 128 16.56 -12.24 -26.80
N ARG A 129 16.10 -13.03 -27.79
CA ARG A 129 14.67 -13.26 -28.03
C ARG A 129 14.01 -13.92 -26.82
N ALA A 130 14.59 -14.99 -26.29
CA ALA A 130 14.06 -15.68 -25.12
C ALA A 130 13.96 -14.75 -23.90
N TYR A 131 14.97 -13.89 -23.69
CA TYR A 131 14.91 -12.86 -22.65
C TYR A 131 13.78 -11.85 -22.89
N CYS A 132 13.65 -11.32 -24.11
CA CYS A 132 12.58 -10.38 -24.49
C CYS A 132 11.18 -10.97 -24.28
N LEU A 133 10.96 -12.24 -24.65
CA LEU A 133 9.70 -12.95 -24.39
C LEU A 133 9.41 -13.01 -22.89
N GLY A 134 10.41 -13.39 -22.09
CA GLY A 134 10.29 -13.50 -20.64
C GLY A 134 9.96 -12.18 -19.95
N VAL A 135 10.64 -11.09 -20.32
CA VAL A 135 10.36 -9.76 -19.72
C VAL A 135 9.01 -9.20 -20.15
N VAL A 136 8.61 -9.33 -21.43
CA VAL A 136 7.31 -8.84 -21.89
C VAL A 136 6.18 -9.63 -21.23
N LYS A 137 6.30 -10.96 -21.11
CA LYS A 137 5.29 -11.77 -20.41
C LYS A 137 5.24 -11.48 -18.92
N ALA A 138 6.38 -11.23 -18.26
CA ALA A 138 6.39 -10.77 -16.87
C ALA A 138 5.66 -9.43 -16.73
N CYS A 139 5.87 -8.50 -17.67
CA CYS A 139 5.15 -7.22 -17.71
C CYS A 139 3.64 -7.42 -17.86
N CYS A 140 3.20 -8.37 -18.69
CA CYS A 140 1.78 -8.73 -18.81
C CYS A 140 1.18 -9.05 -17.44
N TYR A 141 1.76 -10.01 -16.72
CA TYR A 141 1.21 -10.44 -15.44
C TYR A 141 1.29 -9.39 -14.35
N VAL A 142 2.39 -8.63 -14.29
CA VAL A 142 2.53 -7.52 -13.34
C VAL A 142 1.47 -6.46 -13.63
N ASN A 143 1.27 -6.09 -14.90
CA ASN A 143 0.31 -5.08 -15.31
C ASN A 143 -1.13 -5.53 -15.03
N GLU A 144 -1.50 -6.76 -15.39
CA GLU A 144 -2.80 -7.34 -15.05
C GLU A 144 -3.03 -7.36 -13.54
N ARG A 145 -2.05 -7.83 -12.77
CA ARG A 145 -2.18 -7.87 -11.30
C ARG A 145 -2.43 -6.48 -10.71
N ILE A 146 -1.73 -5.46 -11.19
CA ILE A 146 -1.96 -4.08 -10.71
C ILE A 146 -3.35 -3.58 -11.12
N LYS A 147 -3.83 -3.90 -12.33
CA LYS A 147 -5.18 -3.52 -12.81
C LYS A 147 -6.32 -4.18 -12.02
N TYR A 148 -6.12 -5.40 -11.53
CA TYR A 148 -7.14 -6.11 -10.74
C TYR A 148 -7.22 -5.61 -9.29
N GLU A 149 -6.18 -4.95 -8.79
CA GLU A 149 -6.10 -4.49 -7.41
C GLU A 149 -6.30 -2.97 -7.31
N HIS A 150 -6.61 -2.47 -6.11
CA HIS A 150 -6.81 -1.03 -5.93
C HIS A 150 -5.48 -0.28 -6.04
N SER A 151 -5.33 0.53 -7.08
CA SER A 151 -4.21 1.42 -7.34
C SER A 151 -4.67 2.68 -8.08
N TYR A 152 -3.90 3.77 -7.99
CA TYR A 152 -4.21 5.01 -8.69
C TYR A 152 -3.35 5.17 -9.96
N GLU A 153 -3.99 5.08 -11.12
CA GLU A 153 -3.37 5.27 -12.44
C GLU A 153 -2.67 6.64 -12.53
N GLU A 154 -1.48 6.67 -13.14
CA GLU A 154 -0.61 7.86 -13.30
C GLU A 154 -0.09 8.49 -11.98
N GLU A 155 -0.43 7.92 -10.82
CA GLU A 155 0.12 8.33 -9.52
C GLU A 155 0.96 7.22 -8.89
N ASP A 156 0.38 6.03 -8.71
CA ASP A 156 1.08 4.85 -8.21
C ASP A 156 1.86 4.17 -9.34
N PHE A 157 1.22 4.00 -10.50
CA PHE A 157 1.73 3.22 -11.62
C PHE A 157 1.07 3.63 -12.93
N VAL A 158 1.74 3.39 -14.06
CA VAL A 158 1.15 3.57 -15.40
C VAL A 158 0.95 2.21 -16.05
N THR A 159 -0.32 1.83 -16.20
CA THR A 159 -0.73 0.54 -16.77
C THR A 159 -0.97 0.60 -18.28
N ASN A 160 -0.95 1.80 -18.87
CA ASN A 160 -1.13 2.01 -20.30
C ASN A 160 -0.10 1.24 -21.15
N THR A 161 -0.61 0.40 -22.07
CA THR A 161 0.19 -0.40 -23.00
C THR A 161 0.22 0.18 -24.41
N TYR A 162 -0.38 1.34 -24.65
CA TYR A 162 -0.38 2.03 -25.95
C TYR A 162 -0.86 1.17 -27.13
N ASN A 163 -1.88 0.33 -26.86
CA ASN A 163 -2.42 -0.66 -27.79
C ASN A 163 -1.40 -1.72 -28.27
N ARG A 164 -0.34 -1.96 -27.49
CA ARG A 164 0.56 -3.11 -27.68
C ARG A 164 0.08 -4.28 -26.84
N THR A 165 0.14 -5.48 -27.42
CA THR A 165 -0.02 -6.75 -26.71
C THR A 165 1.23 -7.02 -25.88
N LEU A 166 1.05 -7.52 -24.66
CA LEU A 166 2.12 -8.00 -23.79
C LEU A 166 2.24 -9.53 -23.84
N LEU A 167 1.89 -10.14 -24.97
CA LEU A 167 1.86 -11.59 -25.18
C LEU A 167 0.81 -12.28 -24.30
N GLU A 168 -0.38 -11.69 -24.16
CA GLU A 168 -1.48 -12.23 -23.36
C GLU A 168 -1.83 -13.66 -23.82
N ASN A 169 -1.86 -13.89 -25.13
CA ASN A 169 -2.30 -15.14 -25.77
C ASN A 169 -1.26 -16.28 -25.78
N ILE A 170 0.01 -16.00 -25.44
CA ILE A 170 1.08 -17.01 -25.47
C ILE A 170 1.26 -17.59 -24.08
N ASP A 171 1.33 -18.91 -23.94
CA ASP A 171 1.43 -19.53 -22.63
C ASP A 171 2.82 -19.28 -22.00
N ARG A 172 2.84 -19.09 -20.68
CA ARG A 172 4.06 -18.96 -19.89
C ARG A 172 4.96 -20.19 -19.97
N TYR A 173 4.39 -21.39 -20.14
CA TYR A 173 5.16 -22.63 -20.27
C TYR A 173 5.95 -22.64 -21.58
N GLU A 174 5.34 -22.24 -22.70
CA GLU A 174 6.04 -22.14 -23.99
C GLU A 174 7.21 -21.15 -23.92
N ILE A 175 7.01 -20.01 -23.27
CA ILE A 175 8.08 -19.01 -23.07
C ILE A 175 9.20 -19.56 -22.19
N ARG A 176 8.86 -20.32 -21.13
CA ARG A 176 9.86 -20.97 -20.27
C ARG A 176 10.66 -22.03 -21.04
N ASP A 177 10.02 -22.79 -21.92
CA ASP A 177 10.68 -23.78 -22.77
C ASP A 177 11.68 -23.10 -23.72
N GLU A 178 11.30 -21.99 -24.37
CA GLU A 178 12.22 -21.18 -25.19
C GLU A 178 13.42 -20.65 -24.38
N ILE A 179 13.18 -20.19 -23.14
CA ILE A 179 14.25 -19.75 -22.24
C ILE A 179 15.18 -20.93 -21.90
N MET A 180 14.64 -22.11 -21.62
CA MET A 180 15.43 -23.30 -21.32
C MET A 180 16.27 -23.75 -22.52
N GLU A 181 15.72 -23.78 -23.73
CA GLU A 181 16.47 -24.12 -24.94
C GLU A 181 17.56 -23.09 -25.25
N ALA A 182 17.29 -21.79 -25.05
CA ALA A 182 18.32 -20.76 -25.18
C ALA A 182 19.46 -20.94 -24.16
N ARG A 183 19.14 -21.26 -22.90
CA ARG A 183 20.16 -21.55 -21.87
C ARG A 183 20.99 -22.78 -22.23
N LYS A 184 20.37 -23.83 -22.75
CA LYS A 184 21.06 -25.04 -23.23
C LYS A 184 22.00 -24.72 -24.39
N ALA A 185 21.55 -23.94 -25.38
CA ALA A 185 22.40 -23.50 -26.49
C ALA A 185 23.61 -22.70 -26.00
N ILE A 186 23.44 -21.78 -25.03
CA ILE A 186 24.56 -21.05 -24.42
C ILE A 186 25.54 -22.02 -23.72
N HIS A 187 25.02 -23.01 -22.99
CA HIS A 187 25.83 -24.01 -22.32
C HIS A 187 26.63 -24.85 -23.33
N ASP A 188 26.04 -25.24 -24.45
CA ASP A 188 26.75 -25.99 -25.49
C ASP A 188 27.86 -25.15 -26.14
N LEU A 189 27.69 -23.83 -26.21
CA LEU A 189 28.72 -22.89 -26.68
C LEU A 189 29.76 -22.52 -25.62
N ARG A 190 29.70 -23.07 -24.41
CA ARG A 190 30.59 -22.72 -23.30
C ARG A 190 32.08 -22.94 -23.59
N HIS A 191 32.42 -23.86 -24.49
CA HIS A 191 33.80 -24.09 -24.93
C HIS A 191 34.33 -22.99 -25.86
N THR A 192 33.44 -22.28 -26.54
CA THR A 192 33.76 -21.14 -27.42
C THR A 192 33.64 -19.81 -26.68
N LEU A 193 32.72 -19.73 -25.71
CA LEU A 193 32.61 -18.63 -24.76
C LEU A 193 33.60 -18.82 -23.60
N SER A 194 33.81 -17.81 -22.76
CA SER A 194 34.37 -18.07 -21.43
C SER A 194 33.30 -18.63 -20.50
N ASP A 195 33.68 -19.41 -19.48
CA ASP A 195 32.74 -19.91 -18.47
C ASP A 195 31.93 -18.77 -17.83
N GLU A 196 32.61 -17.67 -17.53
CA GLU A 196 32.01 -16.48 -16.91
C GLU A 196 30.99 -15.80 -17.84
N MET A 197 31.25 -15.72 -19.15
CA MET A 197 30.32 -15.16 -20.13
C MET A 197 29.10 -16.06 -20.35
N ALA A 198 29.30 -17.38 -20.42
CA ALA A 198 28.20 -18.34 -20.52
C ALA A 198 27.29 -18.27 -19.29
N ASP A 199 27.88 -18.19 -18.10
CA ASP A 199 27.14 -18.01 -16.84
C ASP A 199 26.40 -16.66 -16.82
N ALA A 200 27.06 -15.56 -17.23
CA ALA A 200 26.44 -14.24 -17.29
C ALA A 200 25.16 -14.21 -18.14
N LEU A 201 25.19 -14.82 -19.33
CA LEU A 201 24.02 -14.94 -20.20
C LEU A 201 22.98 -15.91 -19.61
N GLY A 202 23.43 -17.07 -19.12
CA GLY A 202 22.56 -18.11 -18.57
C GLY A 202 21.77 -17.67 -17.34
N PHE A 203 22.38 -16.89 -16.44
CA PHE A 203 21.72 -16.36 -15.23
C PHE A 203 20.72 -15.24 -15.53
N ARG A 204 20.97 -14.41 -16.54
CA ARG A 204 20.01 -13.39 -17.00
C ARG A 204 18.71 -14.02 -17.53
N LEU A 205 18.84 -15.12 -18.27
CA LEU A 205 17.72 -15.95 -18.69
C LEU A 205 17.03 -16.63 -17.51
N GLU A 206 17.81 -17.19 -16.58
CA GLU A 206 17.25 -17.86 -15.39
C GLU A 206 16.44 -16.92 -14.51
N LEU A 207 16.82 -15.64 -14.41
CA LEU A 207 16.04 -14.63 -13.69
C LEU A 207 14.61 -14.54 -14.24
N ARG A 208 14.42 -14.63 -15.55
CA ARG A 208 13.09 -14.58 -16.19
C ARG A 208 12.27 -15.81 -15.84
N THR A 209 12.87 -17.00 -15.90
CA THR A 209 12.22 -18.24 -15.47
C THR A 209 11.79 -18.18 -14.02
N ALA A 210 12.69 -17.74 -13.13
CA ALA A 210 12.41 -17.64 -11.69
C ALA A 210 11.31 -16.62 -11.39
N PHE A 211 11.31 -15.47 -12.07
CA PHE A 211 10.28 -14.44 -11.86
C PHE A 211 8.90 -14.86 -12.38
N LEU A 212 8.82 -15.46 -13.58
CA LEU A 212 7.57 -16.00 -14.11
C LEU A 212 6.99 -17.09 -13.19
N ARG A 213 7.86 -17.94 -12.61
CA ARG A 213 7.46 -18.95 -11.63
C ARG A 213 7.00 -18.32 -10.30
N ALA A 214 7.64 -17.25 -9.85
CA ALA A 214 7.21 -16.52 -8.65
C ALA A 214 5.78 -15.98 -8.81
N ILE A 215 5.49 -15.39 -9.96
CA ILE A 215 4.15 -14.88 -10.32
C ILE A 215 3.13 -16.02 -10.37
N GLU A 216 3.44 -17.10 -11.08
CA GLU A 216 2.59 -18.29 -11.21
C GLU A 216 2.21 -18.87 -9.84
N LEU A 217 3.20 -19.14 -8.98
CA LEU A 217 2.94 -19.74 -7.68
C LEU A 217 2.12 -18.83 -6.77
N THR A 218 2.28 -17.50 -6.89
CA THR A 218 1.53 -16.54 -6.08
C THR A 218 0.01 -16.63 -6.30
N GLU A 219 -0.46 -17.14 -7.44
CA GLU A 219 -1.88 -17.43 -7.70
C GLU A 219 -2.46 -18.49 -6.75
N LEU A 220 -1.63 -19.41 -6.23
CA LEU A 220 -2.08 -20.51 -5.38
C LEU A 220 -2.50 -20.05 -3.98
N ARG A 221 -2.00 -18.90 -3.50
CA ARG A 221 -2.25 -18.34 -2.16
C ARG A 221 -2.15 -19.39 -1.03
N SER A 222 -1.15 -20.27 -1.15
CA SER A 222 -1.03 -21.48 -0.34
C SER A 222 0.19 -21.42 0.60
N ASP A 223 1.00 -22.48 0.64
CA ASP A 223 2.11 -22.66 1.56
C ASP A 223 3.23 -21.62 1.34
N PRO A 224 3.55 -20.75 2.32
CA PRO A 224 4.52 -19.67 2.17
C PRO A 224 5.93 -20.14 1.80
N GLU A 225 6.35 -21.32 2.30
CA GLU A 225 7.67 -21.88 2.00
C GLU A 225 7.79 -22.19 0.50
N SER A 226 6.79 -22.87 -0.06
CA SER A 226 6.71 -23.17 -1.48
C SER A 226 6.67 -21.91 -2.35
N LEU A 227 5.94 -20.88 -1.91
CA LEU A 227 5.85 -19.60 -2.61
C LEU A 227 7.16 -18.80 -2.56
N SER A 228 7.97 -18.99 -1.52
CA SER A 228 9.24 -18.26 -1.34
C SER A 228 10.39 -18.79 -2.19
N LEU A 229 10.28 -20.04 -2.68
CA LEU A 229 11.35 -20.73 -3.39
C LEU A 229 11.80 -19.99 -4.67
N PRO A 230 10.91 -19.55 -5.58
CA PRO A 230 11.33 -18.82 -6.77
C PRO A 230 11.94 -17.45 -6.45
N TRP A 231 11.46 -16.76 -5.41
CA TRP A 231 12.04 -15.50 -4.95
C TRP A 231 13.45 -15.68 -4.39
N SER A 232 13.67 -16.73 -3.59
CA SER A 232 14.99 -17.09 -3.07
C SER A 232 15.95 -17.47 -4.20
N GLN A 233 15.45 -18.18 -5.22
CA GLN A 233 16.20 -18.45 -6.44
C GLN A 233 16.58 -17.15 -7.16
N MET A 234 15.64 -16.21 -7.33
CA MET A 234 15.94 -14.90 -7.91
C MET A 234 17.02 -14.15 -7.12
N GLN A 235 17.02 -14.23 -5.79
CA GLN A 235 18.05 -13.60 -4.96
C GLN A 235 19.45 -14.13 -5.31
N GLY A 236 19.62 -15.45 -5.37
CA GLY A 236 20.89 -16.06 -5.76
C GLY A 236 21.31 -15.73 -7.19
N VAL A 237 20.37 -15.73 -8.13
CA VAL A 237 20.59 -15.37 -9.53
C VAL A 237 21.02 -13.90 -9.67
N TRP A 238 20.37 -12.99 -8.93
CA TRP A 238 20.64 -11.55 -9.00
C TRP A 238 22.06 -11.20 -8.56
N GLU A 239 22.56 -11.85 -7.51
CA GLU A 239 23.94 -11.66 -7.04
C GLU A 239 24.98 -11.98 -8.12
N VAL A 240 24.72 -13.02 -8.94
CA VAL A 240 25.61 -13.39 -10.06
C VAL A 240 25.49 -12.40 -11.21
N ILE A 241 24.27 -11.98 -11.56
CA ILE A 241 24.02 -10.96 -12.60
C ILE A 241 24.79 -9.68 -12.26
N ASN A 242 24.71 -9.22 -11.02
CA ASN A 242 25.37 -7.98 -10.59
C ASN A 242 26.90 -8.10 -10.65
N LYS A 243 27.48 -9.23 -10.23
CA LYS A 243 28.93 -9.48 -10.32
C LYS A 243 29.42 -9.54 -11.77
N THR A 244 28.62 -10.08 -12.68
CA THR A 244 28.97 -10.27 -14.10
C THR A 244 28.57 -9.10 -15.00
N ARG A 245 27.97 -8.02 -14.47
CA ARG A 245 27.57 -6.82 -15.24
C ARG A 245 28.71 -6.20 -16.03
N HIS A 246 29.92 -6.24 -15.50
CA HIS A 246 31.11 -5.66 -16.14
C HIS A 246 31.47 -6.30 -17.49
N LEU A 247 30.91 -7.48 -17.80
CA LEU A 247 31.04 -8.15 -19.10
C LEU A 247 30.15 -7.56 -20.19
N GLY A 248 29.18 -6.72 -19.81
CA GLY A 248 28.26 -6.06 -20.73
C GLY A 248 28.91 -4.91 -21.50
N LYS A 249 28.77 -4.93 -22.82
CA LYS A 249 29.09 -3.80 -23.70
C LYS A 249 27.78 -3.07 -24.02
N PRO A 250 27.60 -1.80 -23.61
CA PRO A 250 26.40 -1.04 -23.93
C PRO A 250 26.16 -0.92 -25.44
N VAL A 251 24.89 -0.96 -25.83
CA VAL A 251 24.44 -0.75 -27.22
C VAL A 251 23.32 0.30 -27.21
N PRO A 252 23.64 1.60 -27.00
CA PRO A 252 22.62 2.65 -26.86
C PRO A 252 21.69 2.75 -28.07
N GLU A 253 22.21 2.50 -29.28
CA GLU A 253 21.47 2.51 -30.53
C GLU A 253 20.35 1.45 -30.62
N ALA A 254 20.35 0.43 -29.74
CA ALA A 254 19.26 -0.53 -29.63
C ALA A 254 18.03 0.02 -28.87
N PHE A 255 18.11 1.26 -28.37
CA PHE A 255 17.06 1.94 -27.62
C PHE A 255 16.80 3.35 -28.18
N SER A 256 15.54 3.69 -28.41
CA SER A 256 15.17 4.91 -29.12
C SER A 256 13.90 5.54 -28.57
N THR A 257 13.90 6.88 -28.49
CA THR A 257 12.71 7.68 -28.21
C THR A 257 11.80 7.80 -29.42
N LYS A 258 12.30 7.58 -30.66
CA LYS A 258 11.49 7.72 -31.87
C LYS A 258 10.35 6.69 -31.90
N ILE A 259 10.49 5.56 -31.21
CA ILE A 259 9.43 4.54 -31.04
C ILE A 259 8.16 5.14 -30.43
N GLN A 260 8.27 6.14 -29.54
CA GLN A 260 7.11 6.80 -28.92
C GLN A 260 6.15 7.42 -29.95
N ARG A 261 6.68 7.82 -31.12
CA ARG A 261 5.90 8.36 -32.25
C ARG A 261 4.92 7.35 -32.84
N ARG A 262 5.22 6.05 -32.71
CA ARG A 262 4.42 4.94 -33.22
C ARG A 262 3.48 4.35 -32.16
N LEU A 263 3.56 4.83 -30.93
CA LEU A 263 2.66 4.44 -29.85
C LEU A 263 1.38 5.29 -29.94
N ALA A 264 0.24 4.68 -29.61
CA ALA A 264 -1.03 5.40 -29.51
C ALA A 264 -1.02 6.29 -28.24
N SER A 265 -0.29 7.40 -28.28
CA SER A 265 -0.10 8.34 -27.17
C SER A 265 -0.78 9.67 -27.48
N THR A 266 -1.52 10.18 -26.49
CA THR A 266 -2.00 11.58 -26.45
C THR A 266 -1.07 12.47 -25.65
N MET A 267 0.03 11.91 -25.14
CA MET A 267 1.02 12.64 -24.35
C MET A 267 2.22 13.07 -25.21
N PRO A 268 2.84 14.22 -24.88
CA PRO A 268 4.09 14.64 -25.48
C PRO A 268 5.21 13.60 -25.36
N PRO A 269 6.18 13.55 -26.31
CA PRO A 269 7.32 12.67 -26.23
C PRO A 269 8.19 13.00 -25.02
N ARG A 270 8.70 11.97 -24.34
CA ARG A 270 9.51 12.12 -23.13
C ARG A 270 10.83 11.36 -23.25
N PRO A 271 11.91 11.80 -22.58
CA PRO A 271 13.19 11.12 -22.64
C PRO A 271 13.09 9.70 -22.07
N ILE A 272 13.99 8.82 -22.52
CA ILE A 272 14.17 7.48 -21.92
C ILE A 272 14.58 7.66 -20.46
N VAL A 273 13.96 6.91 -19.55
CA VAL A 273 14.36 6.91 -18.14
C VAL A 273 15.71 6.22 -18.01
N GLN A 274 16.65 6.87 -17.32
CA GLN A 274 17.98 6.34 -17.05
C GLN A 274 18.15 6.17 -15.54
N LEU A 275 18.07 4.91 -15.09
CA LEU A 275 18.50 4.54 -13.74
C LEU A 275 19.99 4.24 -13.75
N SER A 276 20.69 4.63 -12.69
CA SER A 276 22.08 4.21 -12.51
C SER A 276 22.18 2.70 -12.25
N PRO A 277 23.35 2.10 -12.53
CA PRO A 277 23.63 0.71 -12.19
C PRO A 277 23.35 0.39 -10.72
N GLU A 278 23.72 1.29 -9.81
CA GLU A 278 23.59 1.15 -8.36
C GLU A 278 22.12 1.24 -7.92
N GLU A 279 21.36 2.20 -8.43
CA GLU A 279 19.91 2.31 -8.16
C GLU A 279 19.17 1.06 -8.63
N THR A 280 19.49 0.57 -9.83
CA THR A 280 18.90 -0.66 -10.37
C THR A 280 19.19 -1.85 -9.45
N HIS A 281 20.41 -1.96 -8.94
CA HIS A 281 20.81 -3.02 -8.02
C HIS A 281 20.02 -2.99 -6.70
N GLU A 282 19.94 -1.82 -6.06
CA GLU A 282 19.24 -1.65 -4.79
C GLU A 282 17.73 -1.89 -4.93
N HIS A 283 17.12 -1.39 -6.01
CA HIS A 283 15.69 -1.60 -6.24
C HIS A 283 15.35 -3.06 -6.56
N PHE A 284 16.17 -3.80 -7.32
CA PHE A 284 15.94 -5.23 -7.54
C PHE A 284 16.11 -6.05 -6.26
N LYS A 285 17.12 -5.74 -5.44
CA LYS A 285 17.27 -6.38 -4.12
C LYS A 285 16.05 -6.12 -3.24
N LYS A 286 15.55 -4.89 -3.22
CA LYS A 286 14.33 -4.53 -2.49
C LYS A 286 13.11 -5.28 -3.02
N LEU A 287 12.92 -5.34 -4.35
CA LEU A 287 11.82 -6.09 -4.98
C LEU A 287 11.81 -7.56 -4.56
N ILE A 288 12.97 -8.23 -4.61
CA ILE A 288 13.10 -9.64 -4.24
C ILE A 288 12.87 -9.83 -2.74
N ALA A 289 13.51 -9.02 -1.89
CA ALA A 289 13.36 -9.10 -0.45
C ALA A 289 11.92 -8.86 0.00
N ASP A 290 11.25 -7.87 -0.59
CA ASP A 290 9.85 -7.58 -0.33
C ASP A 290 8.92 -8.68 -0.86
N GLY A 291 9.25 -9.29 -2.01
CA GLY A 291 8.56 -10.45 -2.56
C GLY A 291 8.65 -11.70 -1.68
N ILE A 292 9.76 -11.89 -0.95
CA ILE A 292 9.87 -12.94 0.09
C ILE A 292 9.07 -12.53 1.32
N ASN A 293 9.25 -11.31 1.81
CA ASN A 293 8.69 -10.86 3.08
C ASN A 293 7.16 -10.76 3.03
N VAL A 294 6.57 -10.37 1.91
CA VAL A 294 5.10 -10.26 1.77
C VAL A 294 4.40 -11.59 2.03
N LEU A 295 5.06 -12.72 1.75
CA LEU A 295 4.51 -14.07 1.97
C LEU A 295 4.27 -14.39 3.45
N ASN A 296 4.99 -13.71 4.35
CA ASN A 296 4.81 -13.89 5.80
C ASN A 296 3.40 -13.50 6.26
N VAL A 297 2.65 -12.70 5.48
CA VAL A 297 1.24 -12.36 5.77
C VAL A 297 0.35 -13.60 5.86
N LEU A 298 0.70 -14.69 5.16
CA LEU A 298 -0.06 -15.94 5.12
C LEU A 298 0.07 -16.74 6.43
N ASN A 299 1.10 -16.46 7.24
CA ASN A 299 1.31 -17.01 8.58
C ASN A 299 0.38 -16.34 9.61
N TYR A 300 -0.93 -16.46 9.37
CA TYR A 300 -1.96 -15.90 10.22
C TYR A 300 -1.90 -16.50 11.63
N SER A 301 -1.62 -15.64 12.61
CA SER A 301 -1.73 -15.95 14.03
C SER A 301 -3.06 -15.46 14.61
N ASP A 302 -3.39 -14.20 14.31
CA ASP A 302 -4.61 -13.52 14.71
C ASP A 302 -4.81 -12.24 13.89
N SER A 303 -6.00 -11.64 14.01
CA SER A 303 -6.41 -10.47 13.24
C SER A 303 -5.61 -9.19 13.56
N GLN A 304 -5.16 -9.01 14.81
CA GLN A 304 -4.33 -7.87 15.20
C GLN A 304 -2.89 -8.04 14.67
N SER A 305 -2.35 -9.25 14.70
CA SER A 305 -1.07 -9.59 14.07
C SER A 305 -1.12 -9.36 12.56
N LEU A 306 -2.22 -9.73 11.89
CA LEU A 306 -2.44 -9.44 10.47
C LEU A 306 -2.45 -7.93 10.20
N LEU A 307 -3.20 -7.15 11.00
CA LEU A 307 -3.23 -5.69 10.87
C LEU A 307 -1.85 -5.06 11.10
N ASN A 308 -1.13 -5.49 12.14
CA ASN A 308 0.21 -5.01 12.44
C ASN A 308 1.21 -5.35 11.33
N PHE A 309 1.09 -6.52 10.71
CA PHE A 309 1.87 -6.87 9.53
C PHE A 309 1.63 -5.86 8.40
N VAL A 310 0.37 -5.61 8.03
CA VAL A 310 0.03 -4.68 6.94
C VAL A 310 0.53 -3.27 7.24
N LEU A 311 0.31 -2.77 8.46
CA LEU A 311 0.78 -1.45 8.90
C LEU A 311 2.30 -1.32 8.81
N THR A 312 3.03 -2.30 9.34
CA THR A 312 4.50 -2.26 9.42
C THR A 312 5.13 -2.48 8.05
N PHE A 313 4.60 -3.43 7.27
CA PHE A 313 5.08 -3.74 5.93
C PHE A 313 4.95 -2.53 4.99
N GLN A 314 3.84 -1.79 5.08
CA GLN A 314 3.58 -0.63 4.22
C GLN A 314 4.27 0.65 4.71
N ALA A 315 4.72 0.69 5.97
CA ALA A 315 5.48 1.82 6.54
C ALA A 315 7.00 1.70 6.33
N GLN A 316 7.48 0.65 5.66
CA GLN A 316 8.90 0.49 5.30
C GLN A 316 9.41 1.70 4.51
N LYS A 317 10.69 2.04 4.68
CA LYS A 317 11.37 3.12 3.96
C LYS A 317 12.56 2.54 3.18
N PRO A 318 12.55 2.58 1.82
CA PRO A 318 11.46 3.02 0.95
C PRO A 318 10.22 2.10 1.01
N GLN A 319 9.04 2.64 0.67
CA GLN A 319 7.79 1.88 0.63
C GLN A 319 7.90 0.72 -0.38
N PRO A 320 7.26 -0.44 -0.14
CA PRO A 320 7.24 -1.53 -1.11
C PRO A 320 6.70 -1.08 -2.47
N LEU A 321 7.29 -1.62 -3.54
CA LEU A 321 6.89 -1.33 -4.92
C LEU A 321 5.42 -1.70 -5.16
N VAL A 322 4.78 -1.00 -6.10
CA VAL A 322 3.34 -1.13 -6.39
C VAL A 322 2.96 -2.59 -6.66
N PHE A 323 3.80 -3.31 -7.41
CA PHE A 323 3.58 -4.72 -7.68
C PHE A 323 3.50 -5.56 -6.40
N ILE A 324 4.42 -5.37 -5.45
CA ILE A 324 4.39 -6.06 -4.15
C ILE A 324 3.14 -5.67 -3.34
N ARG A 325 2.76 -4.38 -3.37
CA ARG A 325 1.52 -3.92 -2.72
C ARG A 325 0.29 -4.59 -3.35
N ALA A 326 0.27 -4.79 -4.66
CA ALA A 326 -0.77 -5.54 -5.36
C ALA A 326 -0.76 -7.03 -4.98
N LEU A 327 0.41 -7.66 -4.77
CA LEU A 327 0.48 -9.02 -4.23
C LEU A 327 -0.13 -9.11 -2.82
N LEU A 328 0.19 -8.16 -1.94
CA LEU A 328 -0.40 -8.11 -0.60
C LEU A 328 -1.93 -7.98 -0.65
N GLN A 329 -2.44 -7.07 -1.49
CA GLN A 329 -3.88 -6.91 -1.70
C GLN A 329 -4.52 -8.21 -2.20
N ASN A 330 -3.87 -8.89 -3.14
CA ASN A 330 -4.37 -10.15 -3.66
C ASN A 330 -4.48 -11.23 -2.59
N PHE A 331 -3.50 -11.33 -1.69
CA PHE A 331 -3.58 -12.24 -0.55
C PHE A 331 -4.73 -11.88 0.39
N LEU A 332 -5.01 -10.60 0.58
CA LEU A 332 -6.04 -10.14 1.51
C LEU A 332 -7.47 -10.22 0.94
N PHE A 333 -7.67 -9.99 -0.36
CA PHE A 333 -8.99 -9.68 -0.90
C PHE A 333 -9.42 -10.51 -2.11
N ASN A 334 -8.54 -11.28 -2.75
CA ASN A 334 -8.92 -12.02 -3.95
C ASN A 334 -10.06 -13.01 -3.65
N ASP A 335 -11.09 -13.06 -4.50
CA ASP A 335 -12.34 -13.80 -4.31
C ASP A 335 -13.08 -13.53 -2.98
N MET A 336 -12.77 -12.43 -2.28
CA MET A 336 -13.27 -12.13 -0.93
C MET A 336 -12.92 -13.23 0.11
N VAL A 337 -11.83 -13.97 -0.13
CA VAL A 337 -11.26 -14.96 0.79
C VAL A 337 -9.92 -14.45 1.31
N ILE A 338 -9.87 -14.13 2.60
CA ILE A 338 -8.70 -13.55 3.25
C ILE A 338 -7.63 -14.63 3.40
N LEU A 339 -6.43 -14.34 2.90
CA LEU A 339 -5.27 -15.24 2.88
C LEU A 339 -5.55 -16.59 2.21
N GLY A 340 -6.50 -16.62 1.27
CA GLY A 340 -6.91 -17.82 0.53
C GLY A 340 -7.66 -18.90 1.36
N ARG A 341 -7.85 -18.69 2.66
CA ARG A 341 -8.44 -19.71 3.56
C ARG A 341 -9.40 -19.20 4.64
N LEU A 342 -9.43 -17.90 4.91
CA LEU A 342 -10.24 -17.31 5.98
C LEU A 342 -11.44 -16.56 5.38
N SER A 343 -12.61 -16.76 5.97
CA SER A 343 -13.78 -15.93 5.68
C SER A 343 -13.67 -14.57 6.39
N ILE A 344 -14.37 -13.57 5.87
CA ILE A 344 -14.46 -12.24 6.49
C ILE A 344 -15.00 -12.35 7.92
N ARG A 345 -16.00 -13.22 8.14
CA ARG A 345 -16.56 -13.48 9.47
C ARG A 345 -15.50 -14.00 10.44
N GLN A 346 -14.65 -14.96 10.02
CA GLN A 346 -13.61 -15.51 10.89
C GLN A 346 -12.63 -14.44 11.36
N VAL A 347 -12.18 -13.56 10.45
CA VAL A 347 -11.20 -12.51 10.80
C VAL A 347 -11.84 -11.43 11.67
N LEU A 348 -13.10 -11.06 11.41
CA LEU A 348 -13.83 -10.08 12.21
C LEU A 348 -14.21 -10.63 13.59
N ASP A 349 -14.70 -11.86 13.69
CA ASP A 349 -15.04 -12.50 14.97
C ASP A 349 -13.77 -12.73 15.81
N ASP A 350 -12.63 -13.09 15.19
CA ASP A 350 -11.33 -13.19 15.89
C ASP A 350 -10.92 -11.83 16.47
N ASP A 351 -11.05 -10.74 15.69
CA ASP A 351 -10.78 -9.37 16.15
C ASP A 351 -11.70 -8.94 17.31
N LEU A 352 -13.01 -9.13 17.17
CA LEU A 352 -13.97 -8.86 18.24
C LEU A 352 -13.58 -9.63 19.51
N SER A 353 -13.16 -10.88 19.38
CA SER A 353 -12.79 -11.72 20.51
C SER A 353 -11.52 -11.27 21.23
N ILE A 354 -10.59 -10.64 20.52
CA ILE A 354 -9.35 -10.10 21.07
C ILE A 354 -9.62 -8.75 21.74
N VAL A 355 -10.39 -7.88 21.09
CA VAL A 355 -10.56 -6.49 21.50
C VAL A 355 -11.64 -6.35 22.59
N VAL A 356 -12.83 -6.92 22.42
CA VAL A 356 -14.01 -6.60 23.25
C VAL A 356 -14.81 -7.80 23.79
N LEU A 357 -14.71 -8.98 23.17
CA LEU A 357 -15.57 -10.13 23.44
C LEU A 357 -14.80 -11.43 23.73
N PRO A 358 -13.82 -11.44 24.65
CA PRO A 358 -13.05 -12.66 24.94
C PRO A 358 -13.94 -13.76 25.52
N SER A 359 -14.02 -14.90 24.85
CA SER A 359 -14.83 -16.05 25.23
C SER A 359 -16.30 -15.70 25.51
N SER A 360 -16.86 -14.76 24.75
CA SER A 360 -18.24 -14.30 24.90
C SER A 360 -19.25 -15.24 24.25
N LEU A 361 -20.43 -15.40 24.88
CA LEU A 361 -21.59 -16.07 24.29
C LEU A 361 -21.99 -15.45 22.94
N LEU A 362 -21.73 -14.15 22.73
CA LEU A 362 -22.08 -13.46 21.48
C LEU A 362 -21.34 -14.01 20.26
N LEU A 363 -20.19 -14.65 20.45
CA LEU A 363 -19.38 -15.24 19.39
C LEU A 363 -19.47 -16.77 19.35
N ASP A 364 -20.33 -17.38 20.16
CA ASP A 364 -20.50 -18.85 20.20
C ASP A 364 -21.13 -19.34 18.88
N PRO A 365 -20.42 -20.18 18.09
CA PRO A 365 -20.97 -20.73 16.85
C PRO A 365 -22.25 -21.54 17.07
N ALA A 366 -22.44 -22.12 18.27
CA ALA A 366 -23.64 -22.87 18.61
C ALA A 366 -24.91 -22.01 18.64
N ASN A 367 -24.80 -20.68 18.57
CA ASN A 367 -25.96 -19.81 18.41
C ASN A 367 -26.57 -19.92 17.01
N ASP A 368 -25.75 -20.17 15.98
CA ASP A 368 -26.20 -20.27 14.59
C ASP A 368 -27.03 -21.54 14.33
N ASP A 369 -26.81 -22.59 15.15
CA ASP A 369 -27.52 -23.86 15.08
C ASP A 369 -28.94 -23.79 15.68
N VAL A 370 -29.28 -22.71 16.39
CA VAL A 370 -30.58 -22.56 17.05
C VAL A 370 -31.58 -21.95 16.08
N GLU A 371 -32.52 -22.74 15.57
CA GLU A 371 -33.54 -22.24 14.61
C GLU A 371 -34.81 -21.64 15.27
N ALA A 372 -34.98 -21.81 16.59
CA ALA A 372 -36.18 -21.40 17.30
C ALA A 372 -36.24 -19.86 17.49
N PRO A 373 -37.19 -19.13 16.85
CA PRO A 373 -37.16 -17.66 16.82
C PRO A 373 -37.35 -16.97 18.18
N HIS A 374 -37.97 -17.67 19.14
CA HIS A 374 -38.19 -17.17 20.49
C HIS A 374 -37.03 -17.46 21.45
N HIS A 375 -36.02 -18.21 21.01
CA HIS A 375 -34.87 -18.54 21.84
C HIS A 375 -33.86 -17.38 21.83
N PRO A 376 -33.32 -16.93 22.98
CA PRO A 376 -32.41 -15.79 23.03
C PRO A 376 -31.17 -15.94 22.14
N ARG A 377 -30.64 -17.16 22.01
CA ARG A 377 -29.51 -17.47 21.11
C ARG A 377 -29.81 -17.23 19.63
N TYR A 378 -31.05 -17.46 19.15
CA TYR A 378 -31.44 -17.08 17.79
C TYR A 378 -31.39 -15.56 17.62
N GLY A 379 -31.90 -14.83 18.61
CA GLY A 379 -31.81 -13.36 18.66
C GLY A 379 -30.35 -12.87 18.61
N ILE A 380 -29.46 -13.49 19.39
CA ILE A 380 -28.02 -13.19 19.39
C ILE A 380 -27.41 -13.44 18.00
N ALA A 381 -27.63 -14.62 17.41
CA ALA A 381 -27.09 -14.96 16.09
C ALA A 381 -27.55 -13.96 15.02
N HIS A 382 -28.85 -13.61 15.02
CA HIS A 382 -29.42 -12.65 14.07
C HIS A 382 -28.82 -11.24 14.23
N GLN A 383 -28.73 -10.73 15.46
CA GLN A 383 -28.18 -9.41 15.74
C GLN A 383 -26.69 -9.31 15.43
N MET A 384 -25.91 -10.34 15.77
CA MET A 384 -24.49 -10.40 15.44
C MET A 384 -24.26 -10.49 13.93
N GLU A 385 -25.11 -11.20 13.19
CA GLU A 385 -25.02 -11.24 11.73
C GLU A 385 -25.33 -9.88 11.10
N LEU A 386 -26.36 -9.19 11.59
CA LEU A 386 -26.67 -7.83 11.17
C LEU A 386 -25.49 -6.87 11.44
N PHE A 387 -24.85 -6.98 12.61
CA PHE A 387 -23.66 -6.19 12.92
C PHE A 387 -22.52 -6.48 11.94
N ARG A 388 -22.20 -7.75 11.68
CA ARG A 388 -21.15 -8.14 10.72
C ARG A 388 -21.43 -7.56 9.33
N GLN A 389 -22.67 -7.62 8.86
CA GLN A 389 -23.05 -7.04 7.56
C GLN A 389 -22.83 -5.53 7.50
N ARG A 390 -23.09 -4.81 8.59
CA ARG A 390 -22.89 -3.34 8.67
C ARG A 390 -21.43 -2.95 8.84
N ALA A 391 -20.64 -3.74 9.57
CA ALA A 391 -19.26 -3.39 9.93
C ALA A 391 -18.19 -3.94 8.96
N ALA A 392 -18.46 -5.05 8.26
CA ALA A 392 -17.45 -5.80 7.50
C ALA A 392 -16.71 -4.94 6.46
N GLN A 393 -17.44 -4.15 5.67
CA GLN A 393 -16.83 -3.33 4.62
C GLN A 393 -15.87 -2.28 5.21
N SER A 394 -16.32 -1.51 6.20
CA SER A 394 -15.50 -0.50 6.88
C SER A 394 -14.27 -1.09 7.55
N TYR A 395 -14.38 -2.31 8.08
CA TYR A 395 -13.25 -3.04 8.67
C TYR A 395 -12.23 -3.47 7.61
N LEU A 396 -12.68 -4.08 6.50
CA LEU A 396 -11.79 -4.48 5.40
C LEU A 396 -11.13 -3.27 4.72
N ASP A 397 -11.82 -2.14 4.66
CA ASP A 397 -11.30 -0.92 4.06
C ASP A 397 -10.13 -0.31 4.82
N ILE A 398 -9.95 -0.63 6.11
CA ILE A 398 -8.71 -0.31 6.84
C ILE A 398 -7.53 -1.00 6.15
N PHE A 399 -7.61 -2.32 5.94
CA PHE A 399 -6.55 -3.08 5.29
C PHE A 399 -6.30 -2.60 3.85
N ARG A 400 -7.36 -2.31 3.08
CA ARG A 400 -7.23 -1.76 1.73
C ARG A 400 -6.56 -0.39 1.71
N ALA A 401 -6.96 0.50 2.62
CA ALA A 401 -6.41 1.85 2.72
C ALA A 401 -4.91 1.80 2.98
N PHE A 402 -4.43 0.96 3.89
CA PHE A 402 -3.01 0.86 4.20
C PHE A 402 -2.17 0.22 3.09
N CYS A 403 -2.77 -0.46 2.12
CA CYS A 403 -2.06 -0.97 0.94
C CYS A 403 -1.75 0.11 -0.12
N GLN A 404 -2.27 1.33 0.05
CA GLN A 404 -2.06 2.44 -0.88
C GLN A 404 -0.77 3.21 -0.57
N ASN A 405 -0.39 4.13 -1.46
CA ASN A 405 0.68 5.08 -1.14
C ASN A 405 0.30 5.95 0.08
N ARG A 406 1.31 6.43 0.83
CA ARG A 406 1.12 7.11 2.13
C ARG A 406 0.18 8.33 2.04
N CYS A 407 0.23 9.09 0.93
CA CYS A 407 -0.67 10.22 0.69
C CYS A 407 -2.13 9.78 0.56
N ARG A 408 -2.37 8.70 -0.21
CA ARG A 408 -3.69 8.10 -0.39
C ARG A 408 -4.21 7.46 0.89
N VAL A 409 -3.36 6.79 1.67
CA VAL A 409 -3.75 6.26 2.99
C VAL A 409 -4.40 7.38 3.81
N ARG A 410 -3.70 8.50 4.00
CA ARG A 410 -4.23 9.63 4.80
C ARG A 410 -5.55 10.17 4.26
N ARG A 411 -5.67 10.28 2.93
CA ARG A 411 -6.90 10.77 2.29
C ARG A 411 -8.07 9.80 2.48
N THR A 412 -7.83 8.50 2.32
CA THR A 412 -8.86 7.47 2.50
C THR A 412 -9.33 7.41 3.94
N LEU A 413 -8.42 7.44 4.92
CA LEU A 413 -8.78 7.44 6.35
C LEU A 413 -9.71 8.61 6.69
N PHE A 414 -9.53 9.80 6.09
CA PHE A 414 -10.47 10.92 6.30
C PHE A 414 -11.89 10.62 5.85
N HIS A 415 -12.04 9.96 4.70
CA HIS A 415 -13.37 9.59 4.20
C HIS A 415 -13.98 8.49 5.08
N SER A 416 -13.19 7.49 5.48
CA SER A 416 -13.66 6.39 6.32
C SER A 416 -14.15 6.83 7.70
N LEU A 417 -13.68 7.97 8.26
CA LEU A 417 -14.13 8.43 9.58
C LEU A 417 -15.64 8.63 9.67
N GLN A 418 -16.29 9.08 8.60
CA GLN A 418 -17.75 9.24 8.58
C GLN A 418 -18.48 7.89 8.55
N ASP A 419 -17.93 6.91 7.83
CA ASP A 419 -18.48 5.56 7.79
C ASP A 419 -18.36 4.90 9.17
N TRP A 420 -17.24 5.10 9.87
CA TRP A 420 -17.04 4.59 11.23
C TRP A 420 -17.93 5.27 12.29
N GLU A 421 -18.35 6.52 12.08
CA GLU A 421 -19.39 7.14 12.91
C GLU A 421 -20.73 6.39 12.77
N THR A 422 -21.09 6.02 11.54
CA THR A 422 -22.31 5.26 11.25
C THR A 422 -22.24 3.85 11.83
N VAL A 423 -21.11 3.16 11.65
CA VAL A 423 -20.87 1.82 12.25
C VAL A 423 -21.00 1.88 13.77
N GLN A 424 -20.50 2.92 14.43
CA GLN A 424 -20.64 3.05 15.88
C GLN A 424 -22.10 3.21 16.32
N ILE A 425 -22.89 4.04 15.62
CA ILE A 425 -24.32 4.22 15.92
C ILE A 425 -25.07 2.90 15.74
N ASP A 426 -24.86 2.23 14.61
CA ASP A 426 -25.45 0.92 14.32
C ASP A 426 -25.07 -0.13 15.38
N ALA A 427 -23.81 -0.16 15.79
CA ALA A 427 -23.31 -1.07 16.81
C ALA A 427 -23.96 -0.81 18.17
N GLU A 428 -24.20 0.45 18.53
CA GLU A 428 -24.86 0.81 19.78
C GLU A 428 -26.33 0.37 19.79
N GLU A 429 -27.06 0.56 18.69
CA GLU A 429 -28.43 0.05 18.55
C GLU A 429 -28.50 -1.48 18.70
N ILE A 430 -27.54 -2.19 18.08
CA ILE A 430 -27.46 -3.65 18.15
C ILE A 430 -27.08 -4.10 19.57
N ASP A 431 -26.12 -3.43 20.21
CA ASP A 431 -25.75 -3.72 21.61
C ASP A 431 -26.95 -3.59 22.55
N GLN A 432 -27.80 -2.58 22.38
CA GLN A 432 -29.01 -2.39 23.19
C GLN A 432 -29.98 -3.57 23.04
N LEU A 433 -30.11 -4.13 21.84
CA LEU A 433 -30.93 -5.32 21.61
C LEU A 433 -30.29 -6.58 22.19
N LEU A 434 -28.97 -6.73 22.07
CA LEU A 434 -28.21 -7.85 22.62
C LEU A 434 -28.27 -7.90 24.15
N GLN A 435 -28.22 -6.75 24.82
CA GLN A 435 -28.38 -6.63 26.28
C GLN A 435 -29.68 -7.28 26.78
N LEU A 436 -30.77 -7.12 26.03
CA LEU A 436 -32.06 -7.73 26.37
C LEU A 436 -32.01 -9.27 26.24
N GLN A 437 -31.24 -9.79 25.28
CA GLN A 437 -31.10 -11.23 25.06
C GLN A 437 -30.14 -11.90 26.05
N THR A 438 -29.15 -11.15 26.55
CA THR A 438 -28.13 -11.65 27.50
C THR A 438 -28.45 -11.36 28.96
N GLU A 439 -29.50 -10.57 29.23
CA GLU A 439 -29.89 -10.11 30.58
C GLU A 439 -28.73 -9.39 31.32
N GLU A 440 -27.88 -8.67 30.56
CA GLU A 440 -26.69 -8.00 31.09
C GLU A 440 -27.05 -6.97 32.17
N GLN A 441 -26.40 -7.08 33.33
CA GLN A 441 -26.58 -6.13 34.42
C GLN A 441 -25.62 -4.94 34.27
N PRO A 442 -26.11 -3.70 34.43
CA PRO A 442 -25.25 -2.52 34.30
C PRO A 442 -24.25 -2.43 35.46
N LEU A 443 -23.04 -1.97 35.16
CA LEU A 443 -21.94 -1.81 36.12
C LEU A 443 -21.53 -0.34 36.26
N VAL A 444 -21.07 0.03 37.45
CA VAL A 444 -20.53 1.38 37.70
C VAL A 444 -19.08 1.43 37.23
N TYR A 445 -18.80 2.31 36.26
CA TYR A 445 -17.45 2.60 35.76
C TYR A 445 -17.24 4.12 35.69
N PRO A 446 -16.11 4.66 36.21
CA PRO A 446 -15.02 3.96 36.90
C PRO A 446 -15.46 3.32 38.23
N PRO A 447 -14.79 2.26 38.70
CA PRO A 447 -15.09 1.63 39.99
C PRO A 447 -15.01 2.66 41.13
N ASN A 448 -15.89 2.54 42.13
CA ASN A 448 -15.96 3.44 43.28
C ASN A 448 -16.20 4.92 42.91
N SER A 449 -16.72 5.21 41.73
CA SER A 449 -17.17 6.55 41.34
C SER A 449 -18.66 6.74 41.60
N ALA A 450 -19.10 8.00 41.66
CA ALA A 450 -20.53 8.35 41.69
C ALA A 450 -21.17 8.34 40.29
N ALA A 451 -20.56 7.67 39.32
CA ALA A 451 -21.09 7.56 37.97
C ALA A 451 -22.36 6.70 37.94
N ALA A 452 -23.25 7.00 37.00
CA ALA A 452 -24.41 6.14 36.75
C ALA A 452 -23.94 4.75 36.26
N PRO A 453 -24.62 3.66 36.67
CA PRO A 453 -24.38 2.34 36.09
C PRO A 453 -24.53 2.39 34.57
N SER A 454 -23.63 1.73 33.85
CA SER A 454 -23.61 1.66 32.39
C SER A 454 -23.42 0.21 31.93
N HIS A 455 -24.02 -0.13 30.79
CA HIS A 455 -23.78 -1.41 30.12
C HIS A 455 -22.41 -1.41 29.44
N SER A 456 -21.90 -2.60 29.09
CA SER A 456 -20.58 -2.75 28.46
C SER A 456 -20.52 -2.13 27.06
N LEU A 457 -21.58 -2.26 26.26
CA LEU A 457 -21.66 -1.81 24.85
C LEU A 457 -20.44 -2.30 24.04
N PRO A 458 -20.21 -3.62 23.93
CA PRO A 458 -18.98 -4.17 23.38
C PRO A 458 -18.80 -3.85 21.89
N LEU A 459 -19.85 -3.91 21.07
CA LEU A 459 -19.75 -3.66 19.64
C LEU A 459 -19.51 -2.17 19.36
N SER A 460 -20.23 -1.28 20.05
CA SER A 460 -20.01 0.17 19.97
C SER A 460 -18.62 0.55 20.50
N SER A 461 -18.15 -0.13 21.56
CA SER A 461 -16.79 0.06 22.09
C SER A 461 -15.70 -0.35 21.10
N TRP A 462 -15.92 -1.43 20.34
CA TRP A 462 -15.02 -1.85 19.27
C TRP A 462 -14.98 -0.81 18.14
N ALA A 463 -16.15 -0.36 17.68
CA ALA A 463 -16.24 0.65 16.63
C ALA A 463 -15.57 1.97 17.04
N TYR A 464 -15.80 2.40 18.28
CA TYR A 464 -15.20 3.61 18.83
C TYR A 464 -13.67 3.51 18.96
N HIS A 465 -13.14 2.35 19.36
CA HIS A 465 -11.70 2.10 19.41
C HIS A 465 -11.05 2.24 18.03
N TYR A 466 -11.62 1.63 17.00
CA TYR A 466 -11.10 1.78 15.63
C TYR A 466 -11.21 3.20 15.12
N LYS A 467 -12.34 3.89 15.38
CA LYS A 467 -12.50 5.30 15.02
C LYS A 467 -11.41 6.18 15.64
N LEU A 468 -11.09 5.99 16.92
CA LEU A 468 -9.98 6.69 17.58
C LEU A 468 -8.63 6.38 16.92
N ARG A 469 -8.35 5.11 16.59
CA ARG A 469 -7.12 4.73 15.85
C ARG A 469 -7.04 5.42 14.49
N LEU A 470 -8.14 5.47 13.74
CA LEU A 470 -8.21 6.16 12.44
C LEU A 470 -7.91 7.65 12.60
N MET A 471 -8.45 8.30 13.61
CA MET A 471 -8.16 9.71 13.91
C MET A 471 -6.68 9.92 14.26
N GLU A 472 -6.11 9.07 15.12
CA GLU A 472 -4.69 9.12 15.49
C GLU A 472 -3.77 8.91 14.28
N TRP A 473 -3.99 7.86 13.49
CA TRP A 473 -3.20 7.57 12.29
C TRP A 473 -3.28 8.70 11.27
N THR A 474 -4.45 9.31 11.10
CA THR A 474 -4.65 10.47 10.22
C THR A 474 -3.82 11.67 10.67
N VAL A 475 -3.77 11.92 11.99
CA VAL A 475 -2.94 12.98 12.56
C VAL A 475 -1.46 12.65 12.39
N GLN A 476 -1.04 11.43 12.69
CA GLN A 476 0.33 10.93 12.57
C GLN A 476 0.87 11.01 11.14
N LEU A 477 0.09 10.56 10.16
CA LEU A 477 0.40 10.67 8.73
C LEU A 477 0.58 12.13 8.30
N GLY A 478 -0.08 13.08 8.96
CA GLY A 478 0.14 14.50 8.67
C GLY A 478 1.53 15.00 9.10
N PHE A 479 2.14 14.40 10.14
CA PHE A 479 3.54 14.66 10.48
C PHE A 479 4.48 13.96 9.49
N GLU A 480 4.19 12.71 9.13
CA GLU A 480 5.01 11.94 8.19
C GLU A 480 5.08 12.58 6.79
N LEU A 481 3.97 13.18 6.35
CA LEU A 481 3.81 13.79 5.03
C LEU A 481 4.07 15.32 5.01
N ASP A 482 4.63 15.87 6.10
CA ASP A 482 4.94 17.31 6.24
C ASP A 482 3.73 18.23 5.93
N ILE A 483 2.53 17.80 6.32
CA ILE A 483 1.27 18.53 6.08
C ILE A 483 1.09 19.72 7.03
N TYR A 484 1.74 19.67 8.20
CA TYR A 484 1.63 20.69 9.23
C TYR A 484 2.80 21.67 9.15
N GLN A 485 2.50 22.96 9.16
CA GLN A 485 3.53 24.00 9.23
C GLN A 485 4.19 24.02 10.62
N PRO A 486 5.44 24.53 10.74
CA PRO A 486 6.15 24.54 12.02
C PRO A 486 5.38 25.20 13.18
N ASP A 487 4.57 26.23 12.91
CA ASP A 487 3.76 26.90 13.92
C ASP A 487 2.44 26.19 14.25
N GLU A 488 2.06 25.16 13.48
CA GLU A 488 0.91 24.29 13.78
C GLU A 488 1.30 23.08 14.62
N LEU A 489 2.58 22.71 14.68
CA LEU A 489 3.07 21.48 15.32
C LEU A 489 2.69 21.38 16.79
N ALA A 490 2.81 22.48 17.55
CA ALA A 490 2.40 22.50 18.97
C ALA A 490 0.94 22.07 19.16
N GLY A 491 0.06 22.55 18.29
CA GLY A 491 -1.38 22.27 18.33
C GLY A 491 -1.73 20.86 17.84
N MET A 492 -1.10 20.40 16.76
CA MET A 492 -1.37 19.06 16.24
C MET A 492 -0.83 17.96 17.17
N TYR A 493 0.32 18.18 17.82
CA TYR A 493 0.80 17.26 18.86
C TYR A 493 -0.09 17.26 20.11
N TRP A 494 -0.62 18.43 20.48
CA TRP A 494 -1.61 18.48 21.57
C TRP A 494 -2.85 17.65 21.22
N TYR A 495 -3.37 17.81 19.99
CA TYR A 495 -4.54 17.06 19.56
C TYR A 495 -4.28 15.55 19.49
N LEU A 496 -3.11 15.13 19.00
CA LEU A 496 -2.69 13.72 19.06
C LEU A 496 -2.62 13.21 20.50
N SER A 497 -2.09 14.01 21.43
CA SER A 497 -2.02 13.66 22.85
C SER A 497 -3.41 13.49 23.47
N HIS A 498 -4.35 14.37 23.10
CA HIS A 498 -5.75 14.31 23.51
C HIS A 498 -6.42 13.02 23.01
N LEU A 499 -6.32 12.72 21.71
CA LEU A 499 -6.89 11.50 21.13
C LEU A 499 -6.31 10.23 21.76
N ALA A 500 -4.99 10.14 21.88
CA ALA A 500 -4.32 8.98 22.46
C ALA A 500 -4.66 8.81 23.95
N HIS A 501 -4.85 9.91 24.69
CA HIS A 501 -5.34 9.85 26.07
C HIS A 501 -6.77 9.32 26.15
N THR A 502 -7.67 9.80 25.28
CA THR A 502 -9.04 9.31 25.17
C THR A 502 -9.07 7.81 24.82
N ARG A 503 -8.19 7.36 23.91
CA ARG A 503 -8.04 5.92 23.59
C ARG A 503 -7.57 5.12 24.79
N ALA A 504 -6.58 5.60 25.55
CA ALA A 504 -6.12 4.91 26.76
C ALA A 504 -7.25 4.75 27.80
N GLN A 505 -8.05 5.80 28.03
CA GLN A 505 -9.21 5.73 28.93
C GLN A 505 -10.27 4.74 28.42
N HIS A 506 -10.53 4.73 27.11
CA HIS A 506 -11.48 3.81 26.50
C HIS A 506 -11.01 2.35 26.60
N LEU A 507 -9.73 2.08 26.37
CA LEU A 507 -9.15 0.74 26.55
C LEU A 507 -9.23 0.26 28.00
N ALA A 508 -9.01 1.14 28.98
CA ALA A 508 -9.20 0.81 30.39
C ALA A 508 -10.67 0.47 30.72
N ARG A 509 -11.63 1.11 30.03
CA ARG A 509 -13.06 0.78 30.13
C ARG A 509 -13.33 -0.61 29.54
N ILE A 510 -12.85 -0.88 28.33
CA ILE A 510 -12.99 -2.20 27.69
C ILE A 510 -12.44 -3.30 28.60
N GLN A 511 -11.23 -3.12 29.13
CA GLN A 511 -10.59 -4.08 30.03
C GLN A 511 -11.44 -4.36 31.28
N PHE A 512 -12.04 -3.33 31.87
CA PHE A 512 -12.91 -3.47 33.04
C PHE A 512 -14.12 -4.36 32.72
N PHE A 513 -14.88 -4.04 31.67
CA PHE A 513 -16.09 -4.79 31.32
C PHE A 513 -15.79 -6.23 30.87
N SER A 514 -14.75 -6.45 30.06
CA SER A 514 -14.33 -7.79 29.64
C SER A 514 -13.93 -8.70 30.81
N SER A 515 -13.28 -8.12 31.82
CA SER A 515 -12.89 -8.84 33.04
C SER A 515 -14.10 -9.15 33.93
N SER A 516 -15.05 -8.23 34.03
CA SER A 516 -16.28 -8.42 34.82
C SER A 516 -17.20 -9.48 34.21
N SER A 517 -17.41 -9.50 32.90
CA SER A 517 -18.21 -10.53 32.22
C SER A 517 -17.67 -11.95 32.43
N SER A 518 -16.35 -12.09 32.54
CA SER A 518 -15.68 -13.37 32.83
C SER A 518 -15.90 -13.87 34.27
N SER A 519 -16.21 -12.96 35.21
CA SER A 519 -16.46 -13.29 36.62
C SER A 519 -17.92 -13.69 36.87
N SER A 520 -18.86 -13.11 36.12
CA SER A 520 -20.31 -13.35 36.25
C SER A 520 -20.78 -14.69 35.66
N SER A 521 -19.98 -15.32 34.80
CA SER A 521 -20.32 -16.59 34.13
C SER A 521 -20.03 -17.85 34.96
N LYS A 522 -19.43 -17.72 36.17
CA LYS A 522 -19.20 -18.86 37.07
C LYS A 522 -20.30 -18.98 38.13
N PRO A 523 -20.90 -20.17 38.34
CA PRO A 523 -21.84 -20.38 39.44
C PRO A 523 -21.12 -20.19 40.80
N PRO A 524 -21.83 -19.71 41.84
CA PRO A 524 -21.23 -19.49 43.15
C PRO A 524 -20.75 -20.84 43.75
N SER A 525 -19.44 -21.06 43.78
CA SER A 525 -18.82 -22.21 44.44
C SER A 525 -18.48 -21.89 45.89
N THR A 526 -18.78 -22.82 46.81
CA THR A 526 -18.57 -22.70 48.26
C THR A 526 -17.13 -22.96 48.73
N THR A 527 -16.18 -23.14 47.81
CA THR A 527 -14.75 -23.37 48.10
C THR A 527 -13.92 -22.09 47.96
N PRO A 528 -12.83 -21.92 48.76
CA PRO A 528 -11.97 -20.73 48.70
C PRO A 528 -11.36 -20.54 47.30
N PRO A 529 -11.10 -19.28 46.86
CA PRO A 529 -10.79 -18.98 45.47
C PRO A 529 -9.36 -19.39 45.12
N THR A 530 -9.21 -20.50 44.40
CA THR A 530 -8.04 -20.70 43.53
C THR A 530 -8.08 -19.60 42.45
N PRO A 531 -6.95 -18.94 42.11
CA PRO A 531 -6.96 -17.96 41.02
C PRO A 531 -7.55 -18.60 39.76
N PRO A 532 -8.52 -17.94 39.10
CA PRO A 532 -9.17 -18.52 37.93
C PRO A 532 -8.12 -18.70 36.83
N SER A 533 -7.95 -19.93 36.34
CA SER A 533 -7.20 -20.17 35.11
C SER A 533 -7.95 -19.50 33.95
N LEU A 534 -7.35 -18.49 33.34
CA LEU A 534 -7.88 -17.82 32.16
C LEU A 534 -7.87 -18.78 30.96
N THR A 535 -8.87 -18.68 30.09
CA THR A 535 -8.82 -19.37 28.79
C THR A 535 -7.71 -18.76 27.92
N PRO A 536 -7.16 -19.50 26.95
CA PRO A 536 -6.17 -18.95 26.03
C PRO A 536 -6.62 -17.65 25.33
N GLN A 537 -7.92 -17.56 25.01
CA GLN A 537 -8.52 -16.39 24.38
C GLN A 537 -8.61 -15.19 25.34
N GLN A 538 -8.95 -15.43 26.62
CA GLN A 538 -8.94 -14.39 27.65
C GLN A 538 -7.52 -13.87 27.91
N THR A 539 -6.53 -14.76 27.97
CA THR A 539 -5.12 -14.38 28.10
C THR A 539 -4.67 -13.53 26.92
N ARG A 540 -4.98 -13.95 25.68
CA ARG A 540 -4.67 -13.20 24.46
C ARG A 540 -5.28 -11.80 24.47
N SER A 541 -6.57 -11.68 24.81
CA SER A 541 -7.25 -10.39 24.92
C SER A 541 -6.64 -9.51 26.00
N GLN A 542 -6.30 -10.07 27.15
CA GLN A 542 -5.65 -9.32 28.24
C GLN A 542 -4.25 -8.80 27.83
N SER A 543 -3.44 -9.63 27.17
CA SER A 543 -2.14 -9.21 26.61
C SER A 543 -2.32 -8.09 25.58
N TYR A 544 -3.26 -8.24 24.64
CA TYR A 544 -3.57 -7.21 23.65
C TYR A 544 -4.01 -5.89 24.29
N LEU A 545 -4.97 -5.92 25.21
CA LEU A 545 -5.47 -4.70 25.87
C LEU A 545 -4.38 -4.02 26.69
N HIS A 546 -3.52 -4.78 27.35
CA HIS A 546 -2.35 -4.24 28.05
C HIS A 546 -1.41 -3.54 27.07
N LEU A 547 -1.07 -4.20 25.96
CA LEU A 547 -0.19 -3.65 24.93
C LEU A 547 -0.77 -2.39 24.29
N ALA A 548 -2.05 -2.43 23.88
CA ALA A 548 -2.73 -1.30 23.27
C ALA A 548 -2.86 -0.11 24.23
N HIS A 549 -3.08 -0.37 25.53
CA HIS A 549 -3.12 0.69 26.54
C HIS A 549 -1.73 1.31 26.75
N LEU A 550 -0.68 0.49 26.81
CA LEU A 550 0.70 0.95 26.89
C LEU A 550 1.10 1.77 25.65
N GLU A 551 0.71 1.35 24.46
CA GLU A 551 0.93 2.08 23.21
C GLU A 551 0.20 3.45 23.21
N ALA A 552 -1.08 3.47 23.61
CA ALA A 552 -1.88 4.71 23.68
C ALA A 552 -1.29 5.71 24.68
N THR A 553 -0.95 5.25 25.90
CA THR A 553 -0.31 6.10 26.92
C THR A 553 1.06 6.61 26.49
N THR A 554 1.87 5.76 25.86
CA THR A 554 3.19 6.14 25.31
C THR A 554 3.05 7.21 24.24
N THR A 555 2.12 7.02 23.30
CA THR A 555 1.80 7.99 22.25
C THR A 555 1.34 9.33 22.85
N SER A 556 0.45 9.27 23.85
CA SER A 556 -0.04 10.46 24.55
C SER A 556 1.09 11.24 25.24
N HIS A 557 1.99 10.54 25.93
CA HIS A 557 3.14 11.16 26.60
C HIS A 557 4.14 11.77 25.62
N LEU A 558 4.48 11.08 24.53
CA LEU A 558 5.38 11.61 23.51
C LEU A 558 4.79 12.85 22.83
N ALA A 559 3.53 12.77 22.43
CA ALA A 559 2.82 13.88 21.82
C ALA A 559 2.68 15.08 22.79
N ALA A 560 2.42 14.85 24.08
CA ALA A 560 2.39 15.90 25.10
C ALA A 560 3.76 16.59 25.26
N ALA A 561 4.85 15.81 25.26
CA ALA A 561 6.21 16.33 25.33
C ALA A 561 6.53 17.21 24.13
N LEU A 562 6.22 16.75 22.92
CA LEU A 562 6.44 17.48 21.68
C LEU A 562 5.58 18.75 21.61
N SER A 563 4.30 18.68 22.01
CA SER A 563 3.45 19.85 22.11
C SER A 563 4.06 20.92 23.03
N ALA A 564 4.51 20.53 24.23
CA ALA A 564 5.16 21.44 25.17
C ALA A 564 6.46 22.05 24.64
N LEU A 565 7.29 21.25 23.96
CA LEU A 565 8.50 21.74 23.31
C LEU A 565 8.17 22.78 22.24
N TYR A 566 7.26 22.48 21.30
CA TYR A 566 6.90 23.42 20.23
C TYR A 566 6.21 24.68 20.76
N THR A 567 5.38 24.58 21.82
CA THR A 567 4.85 25.76 22.51
C THR A 567 5.97 26.63 23.10
N ALA A 568 6.99 26.03 23.71
CA ALA A 568 8.14 26.75 24.25
C ALA A 568 8.95 27.45 23.13
N LEU A 569 9.19 26.76 22.00
CA LEU A 569 9.88 27.33 20.84
C LEU A 569 9.13 28.53 20.25
N LEU A 570 7.81 28.47 20.17
CA LEU A 570 6.96 29.58 19.73
C LEU A 570 7.06 30.79 20.68
N ARG A 571 7.00 30.55 22.00
CA ARG A 571 7.12 31.61 23.02
C ARG A 571 8.49 32.29 22.99
N LEU A 572 9.55 31.52 22.76
CA LEU A 572 10.92 32.01 22.63
C LEU A 572 11.18 32.64 21.26
N LYS A 573 10.19 32.64 20.36
CA LYS A 573 10.28 33.15 18.98
C LYS A 573 11.38 32.47 18.14
N LEU A 574 11.71 31.22 18.48
CA LEU A 574 12.61 30.36 17.70
C LEU A 574 11.89 29.76 16.48
N ILE A 575 10.56 29.63 16.58
CA ILE A 575 9.67 29.39 15.45
C ILE A 575 8.84 30.66 15.28
N ALA A 576 8.95 31.30 14.11
CA ALA A 576 8.19 32.50 13.79
C ALA A 576 7.05 32.14 12.84
N PRO A 577 5.78 32.34 13.23
CA PRO A 577 4.65 32.19 12.32
C PRO A 577 4.78 33.14 11.13
N PRO A 578 4.60 32.68 9.89
CA PRO A 578 4.64 33.54 8.71
C PRO A 578 3.48 34.57 8.74
N PRO A 579 3.64 35.75 8.12
CA PRO A 579 2.56 36.71 7.99
C PRO A 579 1.45 36.15 7.09
N ARG A 580 0.19 36.25 7.53
CA ARG A 580 -0.98 35.70 6.81
C ARG A 580 -2.08 36.75 6.68
N PRO A 581 -1.92 37.79 5.83
CA PRO A 581 -2.81 38.95 5.78
C PRO A 581 -4.23 38.64 5.28
N TYR A 582 -4.42 37.53 4.58
CA TYR A 582 -5.70 37.13 3.97
C TYR A 582 -6.46 36.05 4.77
N SER A 583 -6.05 35.76 6.01
CA SER A 583 -6.70 34.73 6.84
C SER A 583 -6.69 35.09 8.32
N THR A 584 -7.60 34.50 9.10
CA THR A 584 -7.61 34.59 10.56
C THR A 584 -7.27 33.24 11.20
N ASP A 585 -6.76 33.25 12.43
CA ASP A 585 -6.40 32.04 13.16
C ASP A 585 -7.58 31.07 13.33
N PRO A 586 -8.82 31.53 13.64
CA PRO A 586 -10.00 30.67 13.67
C PRO A 586 -10.31 29.99 12.32
N LEU A 587 -10.20 30.71 11.19
CA LEU A 587 -10.46 30.13 9.87
C LEU A 587 -9.42 29.05 9.54
N ARG A 588 -8.14 29.27 9.88
CA ARG A 588 -7.10 28.27 9.66
C ARG A 588 -7.31 27.04 10.52
N TYR A 589 -7.69 27.23 11.79
CA TYR A 589 -8.07 26.12 12.67
C TYR A 589 -9.24 25.33 12.09
N GLN A 590 -10.29 26.00 11.63
CA GLN A 590 -11.46 25.36 11.03
C GLN A 590 -11.09 24.53 9.81
N VAL A 591 -10.23 25.05 8.91
CA VAL A 591 -9.75 24.30 7.74
C VAL A 591 -8.90 23.10 8.16
N ARG A 592 -8.00 23.28 9.12
CA ARG A 592 -7.10 22.22 9.63
C ARG A 592 -7.88 21.07 10.28
N MET A 593 -8.88 21.41 11.07
CA MET A 593 -9.68 20.45 11.85
C MET A 593 -10.96 19.99 11.13
N LYS A 594 -11.25 20.53 9.94
CA LYS A 594 -12.44 20.20 9.13
C LYS A 594 -12.72 18.69 9.06
N PRO A 595 -11.72 17.80 8.85
CA PRO A 595 -12.01 16.38 8.73
C PRO A 595 -12.56 15.73 10.00
N PHE A 596 -12.35 16.33 11.17
CA PHE A 596 -12.83 15.83 12.45
C PHE A 596 -14.14 16.51 12.89
N ALA A 597 -14.62 17.51 12.15
CA ALA A 597 -15.75 18.34 12.56
C ALA A 597 -17.10 17.60 12.56
N ALA A 598 -17.23 16.54 11.75
CA ALA A 598 -18.44 15.72 11.66
C ALA A 598 -18.48 14.58 12.70
N ILE A 599 -17.41 14.40 13.49
CA ILE A 599 -17.30 13.30 14.46
C ILE A 599 -17.98 13.72 15.75
N GLY A 600 -18.94 12.91 16.23
CA GLY A 600 -19.67 13.20 17.46
C GLY A 600 -18.83 12.96 18.71
N LEU A 601 -18.08 11.85 18.75
CA LEU A 601 -17.24 11.47 19.88
C LEU A 601 -15.84 11.03 19.39
N PRO A 602 -14.73 11.55 19.96
CA PRO A 602 -14.68 12.68 20.88
C PRO A 602 -15.05 13.99 20.16
N VAL A 603 -15.75 14.87 20.87
CA VAL A 603 -16.16 16.18 20.32
C VAL A 603 -14.92 17.00 19.96
N LEU A 604 -14.90 17.56 18.75
CA LEU A 604 -13.83 18.47 18.34
C LEU A 604 -13.80 19.70 19.28
N PRO A 605 -12.64 20.02 19.89
CA PRO A 605 -12.46 21.24 20.68
C PRO A 605 -12.89 22.51 19.94
N SER A 606 -13.43 23.50 20.66
CA SER A 606 -13.60 24.83 20.08
C SER A 606 -12.23 25.49 19.85
N PHE A 607 -12.15 26.44 18.93
CA PHE A 607 -10.92 27.20 18.68
C PHE A 607 -10.35 27.83 19.95
N ASP A 608 -11.21 28.42 20.80
CA ASP A 608 -10.79 29.06 22.04
C ASP A 608 -10.25 28.05 23.06
N HIS A 609 -10.93 26.90 23.21
CA HIS A 609 -10.46 25.84 24.10
C HIS A 609 -9.12 25.28 23.62
N PHE A 610 -9.01 24.97 22.33
CA PHE A 610 -7.79 24.49 21.70
C PHE A 610 -6.63 25.46 21.90
N THR A 611 -6.86 26.75 21.61
CA THR A 611 -5.82 27.78 21.72
C THR A 611 -5.31 27.92 23.15
N THR A 612 -6.20 28.00 24.14
CA THR A 612 -5.82 28.07 25.55
C THR A 612 -5.11 26.80 26.01
N ALA A 613 -5.60 25.62 25.61
CA ALA A 613 -5.04 24.34 26.02
C ALA A 613 -3.64 24.08 25.43
N VAL A 614 -3.36 24.57 24.22
CA VAL A 614 -2.04 24.49 23.58
C VAL A 614 -1.09 25.54 24.16
N ALA A 615 -1.55 26.80 24.24
CA ALA A 615 -0.74 27.93 24.65
C ALA A 615 -0.36 27.88 26.13
N ARG A 616 -1.23 27.35 27.00
CA ARG A 616 -1.03 27.23 28.46
C ARG A 616 -0.48 28.52 29.10
N PRO A 617 -1.14 29.68 28.90
CA PRO A 617 -0.59 30.99 29.25
C PRO A 617 -0.15 31.10 30.72
N ASP A 618 -0.83 30.40 31.61
CA ASP A 618 -0.58 30.43 33.06
C ASP A 618 0.65 29.61 33.50
N VAL A 619 1.25 28.82 32.60
CA VAL A 619 2.42 27.99 32.92
C VAL A 619 3.69 28.65 32.38
N PRO A 620 4.72 28.92 33.22
CA PRO A 620 6.01 29.46 32.76
C PRO A 620 6.70 28.56 31.74
N THR A 621 7.47 29.15 30.81
CA THR A 621 8.16 28.40 29.74
C THR A 621 9.15 27.37 30.28
N THR A 622 9.84 27.66 31.39
CA THR A 622 10.73 26.70 32.05
C THR A 622 9.96 25.48 32.58
N ALA A 623 8.83 25.71 33.24
CA ALA A 623 7.97 24.65 33.74
C ALA A 623 7.35 23.81 32.60
N LEU A 624 7.08 24.41 31.43
CA LEU A 624 6.67 23.68 30.23
C LEU A 624 7.76 22.72 29.75
N LEU A 625 9.02 23.16 29.71
CA LEU A 625 10.16 22.34 29.30
C LEU A 625 10.44 21.22 30.32
N ASP A 626 10.35 21.50 31.63
CA ASP A 626 10.46 20.48 32.67
C ASP A 626 9.34 19.44 32.54
N GLY A 627 8.12 19.89 32.24
CA GLY A 627 6.99 19.01 31.91
C GLY A 627 7.25 18.16 30.68
N ALA A 628 7.78 18.76 29.60
CA ALA A 628 8.14 18.07 28.38
C ALA A 628 9.17 16.97 28.64
N ALA A 629 10.21 17.26 29.42
CA ALA A 629 11.25 16.29 29.79
C ALA A 629 10.67 15.10 30.59
N ARG A 630 9.76 15.36 31.55
CA ARG A 630 9.07 14.30 32.29
C ARG A 630 8.21 13.44 31.38
N SER A 631 7.40 14.05 30.51
CA SER A 631 6.56 13.33 29.56
C SER A 631 7.39 12.50 28.56
N ALA A 632 8.52 13.04 28.07
CA ALA A 632 9.44 12.30 27.22
C ALA A 632 10.08 11.10 27.95
N ALA A 633 10.43 11.25 29.23
CA ALA A 633 10.95 10.15 30.03
C ALA A 633 9.93 9.02 30.23
N LEU A 634 8.65 9.36 30.47
CA LEU A 634 7.56 8.39 30.55
C LEU A 634 7.33 7.68 29.21
N ALA A 635 7.35 8.43 28.10
CA ALA A 635 7.25 7.84 26.76
C ALA A 635 8.42 6.88 26.49
N ARG A 636 9.64 7.24 26.87
CA ARG A 636 10.82 6.37 26.73
C ARG A 636 10.64 5.07 27.53
N GLN A 637 10.20 5.16 28.78
CA GLN A 637 9.93 3.98 29.61
C GLN A 637 8.86 3.07 28.97
N GLY A 638 7.81 3.67 28.40
CA GLY A 638 6.79 2.93 27.67
C GLY A 638 7.32 2.22 26.42
N LEU A 639 8.14 2.90 25.61
CA LEU A 639 8.79 2.30 24.44
C LEU A 639 9.76 1.17 24.82
N GLU A 640 10.55 1.34 25.89
CA GLU A 640 11.43 0.29 26.41
C GLU A 640 10.65 -0.93 26.90
N ALA A 641 9.48 -0.72 27.52
CA ALA A 641 8.60 -1.82 27.93
C ALA A 641 8.02 -2.55 26.70
N LEU A 642 7.52 -1.81 25.70
CA LEU A 642 7.04 -2.37 24.43
C LEU A 642 8.12 -3.22 23.73
N GLY A 643 9.36 -2.73 23.70
CA GLY A 643 10.48 -3.47 23.10
C GLY A 643 10.82 -4.79 23.80
N LYS A 644 10.69 -4.85 25.13
CA LYS A 644 10.96 -6.07 25.92
C LYS A 644 9.86 -7.12 25.81
N MET A 645 8.62 -6.71 25.55
CA MET A 645 7.50 -7.66 25.43
C MET A 645 7.64 -8.56 24.19
N GLY A 646 8.23 -8.06 23.10
CA GLY A 646 8.52 -8.86 21.90
C GLY A 646 9.55 -9.99 22.13
N GLU A 647 10.43 -9.87 23.12
CA GLU A 647 11.42 -10.93 23.45
C GLU A 647 10.84 -12.01 24.39
N ALA A 648 9.82 -11.68 25.19
CA ALA A 648 9.26 -12.57 26.19
C ALA A 648 8.09 -13.43 25.69
N GLU A 649 7.39 -13.00 24.63
CA GLU A 649 6.31 -13.77 23.98
C GLU A 649 6.78 -14.56 22.75
N GLY A 650 8.08 -14.47 22.42
CA GLY A 650 8.74 -15.18 21.30
C GLY A 650 9.48 -16.47 21.68
N MET A 651 9.17 -17.09 22.83
CA MET A 651 9.65 -18.42 23.25
C MET A 651 8.52 -19.44 23.34
#